data_AF-A0A0A2K780-F1
#
_entry.id   AF-A0A0A2K780-F1
#
_cell.length_a   1.000
_cell.length_b   1.000
_cell.length_c   1.000
_cell.angle_alpha   90.00
_cell.angle_beta   90.00
_cell.angle_gamma   90.00
#
_symmetry.space_group_name_H-M   'P 1'
#
loop_
_entity.id
_entity.type
_entity.pdbx_description
1 polymer ?
#
loop_
_entity_poly.entity_id
_entity_poly.type
_entity_poly.pdbx_seq_one_letter_code
_entity_poly.pdbx_strand_id
1 'polypeptide(L)'
;MMMNDDTERKLARTLLMELMVYQFASPVRWIETQDVIVSRTETERIIVVGPSATLLGMLRKTIDTTHPTKECTLPAPRQLLHSEKDMDDIYYTGEPNQLNPVETQTQKETQMLPPNPEAALLAPTVTMEVTTTALPPKVHIKVIDIEDQSIQAQDILFAIVARALKRSAAEIDGSKSIKALAEGKYFDIPVEFGLLPDRAEDLPLAQVGPEIQSSHKGGLGKVTTAMINSLFTAKMPSNFTVATAREQLHTQWGLQSGSQDACLLCAVTMQPTSRIAAESDARDFISRAVDVYAKREGLTLLPPEASHVSGAAIGVTMDPEAVRALTESQDALSKRLLEIYAAHLGVDLEADRQALDSLRDEIATGLQADLNLWHAEHGSDYAQGIRPRFDAKMIRSYDSAWNWARQSLLELFDLTSTVADTSMLDRAEVVKRCYHIANASDKTILPVLDEMISQLQDRSQLRPIFQTLKDNCTDSLLSGPAIKGAPRQMARVTTMDDQGSLQYQEQPRTEVSRFADLAMPRSGPAGNPLVATEPYLHLKKRSASRWEYSAELTRHLYQALHEVETQGDSLSAQTVLITGAGIGSIGAAMIMHFLQGGARVLVTTSSMSPQVAQKYQALHGTFGGDGLYSESKLALETLFNSWYSENWQDYLSICGAVIGWTRGTGLMNQNDLVAEGIEKAGMRTFSQEMAYALVCLCVGPMYELCQEAPASCDKNLKDRSEIQAALFQEDKIEAEWSSPVAQAAAVSELEHRAHVRQDFPRVQEYDRDIAPLSADMQGMVDLHRTVVVMGFSELGPHGNARTRWEMEAQGKFSLEGAIEMAWMMGFITHFSGKMFNGRFTGQEVQSDILQETFVNTISAWVNMLLLSASGPIRTPVGACATAVESLELGYDTIVTGKAKFCLVGGCDDFTSETSYEFANMKATTNSLDEIARGRAPSEMSRPTTTTRNGFIESQGCGLQVLTTADLALKMGLPIRGIVAFVSTSSDKAGRSVPAPGQGVLVNARRTTSASNIPSPLLKMSNRHRLNFRRKQISEARAVALDQLDFEVNVVLEQDPGIDVVTYRQERHEQILGDFLQEERDAQYSLGNDFWRHDSSIAPLTGALATWGLTIDDLRVASFHGTSTMMNDKNESSVLQQQLTALGRRNRNADNIDSALQQYDLIAYLNRPVHVPDLKAVSITSFGFGQKGAQAICVHPRLKFSSNEQS
;
A
#
# COMPACT_ATOMS: atom_id res chain seq x y z
N MET A 1 -68.99 -28.21 -17.50
CA MET A 1 -68.02 -27.91 -18.57
C MET A 1 -66.88 -27.17 -17.89
N MET A 2 -65.78 -27.85 -17.55
CA MET A 2 -64.70 -27.24 -16.75
C MET A 2 -63.82 -26.40 -17.65
N MET A 3 -63.68 -25.11 -17.33
CA MET A 3 -62.76 -24.18 -17.99
C MET A 3 -61.31 -24.55 -17.61
N ASN A 4 -60.38 -24.39 -18.55
CA ASN A 4 -58.94 -24.62 -18.32
C ASN A 4 -58.35 -23.44 -17.53
N ASP A 5 -57.58 -23.71 -16.47
CA ASP A 5 -56.97 -22.72 -15.56
C ASP A 5 -56.26 -21.57 -16.30
N ASP A 6 -55.58 -21.87 -17.41
CA ASP A 6 -54.86 -20.85 -18.17
C ASP A 6 -55.80 -19.91 -18.95
N THR A 7 -56.99 -20.42 -19.30
CA THR A 7 -58.06 -19.64 -19.95
C THR A 7 -58.80 -18.81 -18.91
N GLU A 8 -59.04 -19.35 -17.71
CA GLU A 8 -59.62 -18.63 -16.58
C GLU A 8 -58.72 -17.47 -16.14
N ARG A 9 -57.40 -17.67 -16.02
CA ARG A 9 -56.45 -16.60 -15.72
C ARG A 9 -56.42 -15.50 -16.77
N LYS A 10 -56.48 -15.88 -18.06
CA LYS A 10 -56.53 -14.90 -19.17
C LYS A 10 -57.83 -14.08 -19.11
N LEU A 11 -58.97 -14.74 -18.93
CA LEU A 11 -60.27 -14.08 -18.80
C LEU A 11 -60.34 -13.19 -17.55
N ALA A 12 -59.84 -13.66 -16.41
CA ALA A 12 -59.78 -12.88 -15.17
C ALA A 12 -58.87 -11.66 -15.32
N ARG A 13 -57.72 -11.81 -16.00
CA ARG A 13 -56.81 -10.70 -16.31
C ARG A 13 -57.48 -9.67 -17.22
N THR A 14 -58.14 -10.12 -18.29
CA THR A 14 -58.87 -9.22 -19.20
C THR A 14 -59.99 -8.50 -18.46
N LEU A 15 -60.80 -9.22 -17.69
CA LEU A 15 -61.89 -8.64 -16.90
C LEU A 15 -61.38 -7.62 -15.86
N LEU A 16 -60.29 -7.93 -15.15
CA LEU A 16 -59.69 -7.00 -14.19
C LEU A 16 -59.17 -5.74 -14.88
N MET A 17 -58.49 -5.87 -16.02
CA MET A 17 -58.02 -4.71 -16.78
C MET A 17 -59.18 -3.83 -17.25
N GLU A 18 -60.23 -4.43 -17.81
CA GLU A 18 -61.42 -3.68 -18.23
C GLU A 18 -62.10 -3.00 -17.04
N LEU A 19 -62.25 -3.69 -15.89
CA LEU A 19 -62.82 -3.10 -14.68
C LEU A 19 -62.01 -1.88 -14.19
N MET A 20 -60.68 -1.97 -14.17
CA MET A 20 -59.83 -0.84 -13.76
C MET A 20 -59.88 0.35 -14.74
N VAL A 21 -59.92 0.07 -16.05
CA VAL A 21 -59.99 1.11 -17.09
C VAL A 21 -61.35 1.83 -17.03
N TYR A 22 -62.46 1.08 -16.96
CA TYR A 22 -63.79 1.68 -16.91
C TYR A 22 -64.12 2.32 -15.55
N GLN A 23 -63.52 1.86 -14.44
CA GLN A 23 -63.69 2.48 -13.11
C GLN A 23 -63.27 3.95 -13.11
N PHE A 24 -62.25 4.33 -13.87
CA PHE A 24 -61.78 5.72 -13.95
C PHE A 24 -62.85 6.70 -14.47
N ALA A 25 -63.78 6.22 -15.31
CA ALA A 25 -64.81 7.04 -15.95
C ALA A 25 -66.25 6.67 -15.55
N SER A 26 -66.43 5.72 -14.63
CA SER A 26 -67.75 5.26 -14.16
C SER A 26 -68.01 5.70 -12.72
N PRO A 27 -69.26 6.00 -12.32
CA PRO A 27 -69.58 6.35 -10.93
C PRO A 27 -69.21 5.21 -9.97
N VAL A 28 -68.56 5.54 -8.85
CA VAL A 28 -68.25 4.57 -7.80
C VAL A 28 -69.54 4.20 -7.05
N ARG A 29 -70.00 2.96 -7.26
CA ARG A 29 -71.20 2.38 -6.64
C ARG A 29 -70.93 1.92 -5.20
N TRP A 30 -70.55 2.87 -4.35
CA TRP A 30 -70.08 2.59 -2.99
C TRP A 30 -71.21 2.12 -2.06
N ILE A 31 -72.45 2.58 -2.27
CA ILE A 31 -73.61 2.16 -1.47
C ILE A 31 -73.85 0.65 -1.66
N GLU A 32 -73.92 0.19 -2.91
CA GLU A 32 -74.14 -1.23 -3.20
C GLU A 32 -72.95 -2.10 -2.77
N THR A 33 -71.74 -1.54 -2.81
CA THR A 33 -70.54 -2.21 -2.30
C THR A 33 -70.62 -2.39 -0.78
N GLN A 34 -71.06 -1.36 -0.05
CA GLN A 34 -71.30 -1.45 1.39
C GLN A 34 -72.39 -2.46 1.72
N ASP A 35 -73.49 -2.50 0.96
CA ASP A 35 -74.56 -3.48 1.15
C ASP A 35 -74.07 -4.91 0.95
N VAL A 36 -73.20 -5.17 -0.04
CA VAL A 36 -72.59 -6.50 -0.24
C VAL A 36 -71.67 -6.87 0.94
N ILE A 37 -70.89 -5.94 1.47
CA ILE A 37 -69.98 -6.18 2.60
C ILE A 37 -70.77 -6.42 3.90
N VAL A 38 -71.84 -5.65 4.12
CA VAL A 38 -72.67 -5.71 5.33
C VAL A 38 -73.69 -6.85 5.27
N SER A 39 -74.16 -7.25 4.09
CA SER A 39 -75.14 -8.35 3.94
C SER A 39 -74.55 -9.73 4.22
N ARG A 40 -73.24 -9.93 4.05
CA ARG A 40 -72.53 -11.17 4.40
C ARG A 40 -72.42 -11.31 5.90
N THR A 41 -72.97 -12.39 6.46
CA THR A 41 -72.95 -12.67 7.91
C THR A 41 -71.56 -12.98 8.47
N GLU A 42 -70.61 -13.35 7.61
CA GLU A 42 -69.24 -13.77 7.96
C GLU A 42 -68.27 -12.59 8.20
N THR A 43 -68.65 -11.36 7.82
CA THR A 43 -67.76 -10.20 7.93
C THR A 43 -67.87 -9.56 9.31
N GLU A 44 -67.08 -10.04 10.26
CA GLU A 44 -67.08 -9.56 11.66
C GLU A 44 -66.17 -8.35 11.88
N ARG A 45 -65.13 -8.19 11.08
CA ARG A 45 -64.11 -7.15 11.26
C ARG A 45 -63.81 -6.45 9.95
N ILE A 46 -63.96 -5.12 9.92
CA ILE A 46 -63.77 -4.29 8.72
C ILE A 46 -62.68 -3.28 9.02
N ILE A 47 -61.56 -3.40 8.31
CA ILE A 47 -60.39 -2.56 8.47
C ILE A 47 -60.29 -1.63 7.28
N VAL A 48 -60.35 -0.32 7.53
CA VAL A 48 -60.15 0.70 6.49
C VAL A 48 -58.69 1.14 6.53
N VAL A 49 -57.99 0.90 5.42
CA VAL A 49 -56.60 1.32 5.22
C VAL A 49 -56.58 2.64 4.45
N GLY A 50 -56.10 3.69 5.09
CA GLY A 50 -55.99 5.02 4.49
C GLY A 50 -55.69 6.10 5.53
N PRO A 51 -55.38 7.34 5.09
CA PRO A 51 -54.97 8.43 5.98
C PRO A 51 -56.14 9.07 6.75
N SER A 52 -57.40 8.69 6.47
CA SER A 52 -58.56 9.20 7.19
C SER A 52 -59.69 8.18 7.29
N ALA A 53 -60.43 8.23 8.40
CA ALA A 53 -61.54 7.33 8.70
C ALA A 53 -62.84 7.62 7.92
N THR A 54 -62.76 8.27 6.75
CA THR A 54 -63.92 8.74 5.98
C THR A 54 -64.81 7.58 5.53
N LEU A 55 -64.23 6.50 4.99
CA LEU A 55 -64.98 5.32 4.56
C LEU A 55 -65.62 4.58 5.73
N LEU A 56 -64.96 4.58 6.89
CA LEU A 56 -65.46 3.97 8.13
C LEU A 56 -66.68 4.72 8.67
N GLY A 57 -66.65 6.06 8.61
CA GLY A 57 -67.80 6.91 8.93
C GLY A 57 -68.97 6.72 7.97
N MET A 58 -68.72 6.53 6.66
CA MET A 58 -69.77 6.19 5.70
C MET A 58 -70.36 4.82 5.97
N LEU A 59 -69.52 3.82 6.28
CA LEU A 59 -69.96 2.45 6.55
C LEU A 59 -70.81 2.37 7.83
N ARG A 60 -70.41 3.08 8.88
CA ARG A 60 -71.15 3.19 10.14
C ARG A 60 -72.54 3.78 9.93
N LYS A 61 -72.65 4.85 9.12
CA LYS A 61 -73.96 5.40 8.74
C LYS A 61 -74.82 4.39 7.99
N THR A 62 -74.26 3.64 7.04
CA THR A 62 -75.02 2.62 6.27
C THR A 62 -75.50 1.47 7.16
N ILE A 63 -74.68 1.05 8.12
CA ILE A 63 -75.06 0.08 9.14
C ILE A 63 -76.23 0.60 10.00
N ASP A 64 -76.06 1.79 10.58
CA ASP A 64 -77.05 2.42 11.48
C ASP A 64 -78.39 2.68 10.79
N THR A 65 -78.37 2.98 9.47
CA THR A 65 -79.56 3.43 8.72
C THR A 65 -80.31 2.27 8.04
N THR A 66 -79.60 1.28 7.48
CA THR A 66 -80.18 0.30 6.53
C THR A 66 -80.24 -1.12 7.10
N HIS A 67 -79.41 -1.46 8.09
CA HIS A 67 -79.33 -2.82 8.66
C HIS A 67 -79.33 -2.92 10.20
N PRO A 68 -80.04 -2.07 10.97
CA PRO A 68 -79.95 -2.08 12.44
C PRO A 68 -80.48 -3.39 13.06
N THR A 69 -81.52 -4.00 12.47
CA THR A 69 -82.10 -5.27 12.95
C THR A 69 -81.22 -6.49 12.68
N LYS A 70 -80.40 -6.46 11.63
CA LYS A 70 -79.45 -7.55 11.31
C LYS A 70 -78.26 -7.56 12.25
N GLU A 71 -77.82 -6.37 12.67
CA GLU A 71 -76.69 -6.24 13.59
C GLU A 71 -77.01 -6.81 14.98
N CYS A 72 -78.25 -6.65 15.44
CA CYS A 72 -78.75 -7.28 16.67
C CYS A 72 -78.90 -8.82 16.59
N THR A 73 -78.80 -9.42 15.40
CA THR A 73 -78.88 -10.88 15.21
C THR A 73 -77.51 -11.55 15.09
N LEU A 74 -76.42 -10.77 15.04
CA LEU A 74 -75.05 -11.30 15.01
C LEU A 74 -74.61 -11.70 16.43
N PRO A 75 -73.83 -12.78 16.58
CA PRO A 75 -73.34 -13.23 17.90
C PRO A 75 -72.34 -12.25 18.55
N ALA A 76 -71.67 -11.40 17.75
CA ALA A 76 -70.81 -10.31 18.21
C ALA A 76 -71.00 -9.06 17.33
N PRO A 77 -70.88 -7.84 17.90
CA PRO A 77 -70.95 -6.61 17.10
C PRO A 77 -69.75 -6.50 16.16
N ARG A 78 -69.97 -5.98 14.95
CA ARG A 78 -68.89 -5.81 13.96
C ARG A 78 -67.87 -4.79 14.44
N GLN A 79 -66.59 -5.12 14.31
CA GLN A 79 -65.48 -4.23 14.63
C GLN A 79 -65.13 -3.38 13.40
N LEU A 80 -65.28 -2.07 13.52
CA LEU A 80 -64.87 -1.10 12.50
C LEU A 80 -63.56 -0.45 12.94
N LEU A 81 -62.46 -0.76 12.24
CA LEU A 81 -61.12 -0.31 12.62
C LEU A 81 -60.45 0.53 11.51
N HIS A 82 -59.66 1.52 11.91
CA HIS A 82 -58.89 2.39 11.04
C HIS A 82 -57.38 2.16 11.22
N SER A 83 -56.65 1.98 10.11
CA SER A 83 -55.23 1.57 10.12
C SER A 83 -54.31 2.43 11.00
N GLU A 84 -54.53 3.73 11.10
CA GLU A 84 -53.68 4.62 11.91
C GLU A 84 -54.19 4.83 13.35
N LYS A 85 -55.49 4.63 13.60
CA LYS A 85 -56.09 4.94 14.92
C LYS A 85 -56.16 3.72 15.81
N ASP A 86 -56.45 2.57 15.21
CA ASP A 86 -56.69 1.32 15.91
C ASP A 86 -55.56 0.33 15.61
N MET A 87 -54.34 0.85 15.52
CA MET A 87 -53.14 0.10 15.12
C MET A 87 -52.88 -1.07 16.08
N ASP A 88 -53.00 -0.83 17.39
CA ASP A 88 -52.76 -1.88 18.39
C ASP A 88 -53.77 -3.02 18.32
N ASP A 89 -55.03 -2.72 17.99
CA ASP A 89 -56.04 -3.76 17.77
C ASP A 89 -55.76 -4.52 16.47
N ILE A 90 -55.45 -3.81 15.37
CA ILE A 90 -55.17 -4.38 14.04
C ILE A 90 -53.94 -5.29 14.05
N TYR A 91 -52.88 -4.89 14.78
CA TYR A 91 -51.65 -5.66 14.94
C TYR A 91 -51.68 -6.58 16.16
N TYR A 92 -52.77 -6.59 16.93
CA TYR A 92 -52.97 -7.44 18.11
C TYR A 92 -51.86 -7.28 19.16
N THR A 93 -51.37 -6.06 19.36
CA THR A 93 -50.25 -5.71 20.25
C THR A 93 -50.70 -5.18 21.62
N GLY A 94 -51.99 -4.97 21.85
CA GLY A 94 -52.55 -4.62 23.16
C GLY A 94 -52.75 -5.83 24.08
N GLU A 95 -52.56 -5.67 25.39
CA GLU A 95 -52.82 -6.73 26.39
C GLU A 95 -54.33 -7.06 26.50
N PRO A 96 -54.72 -8.34 26.64
CA PRO A 96 -56.12 -8.76 26.66
C PRO A 96 -56.85 -8.33 27.94
N ASN A 97 -57.81 -7.41 27.83
CA ASN A 97 -58.66 -6.99 28.95
C ASN A 97 -59.65 -8.10 29.35
N GLN A 98 -59.46 -8.70 30.53
CA GLN A 98 -60.47 -9.51 31.21
C GLN A 98 -61.54 -8.60 31.83
N LEU A 99 -62.82 -8.82 31.50
CA LEU A 99 -63.95 -8.35 32.31
C LEU A 99 -63.88 -9.01 33.68
N ASN A 100 -63.98 -8.24 34.78
CA ASN A 100 -64.54 -8.76 36.03
C ASN A 100 -65.13 -7.64 36.93
N PRO A 101 -66.15 -7.96 37.76
CA PRO A 101 -67.04 -7.01 38.41
C PRO A 101 -66.50 -6.45 39.74
N VAL A 102 -67.16 -5.36 40.16
CA VAL A 102 -66.92 -4.53 41.35
C VAL A 102 -67.35 -5.23 42.65
N GLU A 103 -66.46 -5.30 43.65
CA GLU A 103 -66.64 -4.79 45.02
C GLU A 103 -65.41 -5.07 45.93
N THR A 104 -64.76 -3.98 46.34
CA THR A 104 -64.45 -3.59 47.73
C THR A 104 -63.52 -4.45 48.64
N GLN A 105 -62.42 -3.78 49.05
CA GLN A 105 -61.82 -3.71 50.39
C GLN A 105 -60.60 -4.59 50.80
N THR A 106 -59.47 -3.87 50.87
CA THR A 106 -58.50 -3.77 51.99
C THR A 106 -57.34 -4.78 52.17
N GLN A 107 -56.15 -4.19 52.09
CA GLN A 107 -54.97 -4.31 52.97
C GLN A 107 -54.04 -5.55 52.94
N LYS A 108 -52.81 -5.21 52.52
CA LYS A 108 -51.49 -5.47 53.12
C LYS A 108 -50.81 -6.84 52.98
N GLU A 109 -49.48 -6.70 52.87
CA GLU A 109 -48.35 -7.63 53.08
C GLU A 109 -47.76 -8.32 51.83
N THR A 110 -46.49 -8.07 51.44
CA THR A 110 -45.18 -8.45 52.08
C THR A 110 -45.07 -9.99 52.04
N GLN A 111 -44.05 -10.71 51.53
CA GLN A 111 -42.63 -10.44 51.28
C GLN A 111 -41.93 -11.74 50.78
N MET A 112 -40.64 -11.60 50.42
CA MET A 112 -39.52 -12.57 50.48
C MET A 112 -39.18 -13.39 49.21
N LEU A 113 -37.97 -13.27 48.60
CA LEU A 113 -36.57 -13.53 49.06
C LEU A 113 -36.26 -15.04 49.20
N PRO A 114 -35.00 -15.56 49.17
CA PRO A 114 -33.66 -14.92 49.35
C PRO A 114 -32.57 -15.53 48.40
N PRO A 115 -31.22 -15.46 48.64
CA PRO A 115 -30.46 -14.68 49.64
C PRO A 115 -29.24 -13.86 49.13
N ASN A 116 -28.92 -12.84 49.94
CA ASN A 116 -27.64 -12.14 50.22
C ASN A 116 -26.59 -13.12 50.82
N PRO A 117 -25.28 -12.81 51.06
CA PRO A 117 -24.81 -11.86 52.09
C PRO A 117 -23.59 -10.99 51.65
N GLU A 118 -23.43 -9.73 52.09
CA GLU A 118 -22.81 -9.26 53.36
C GLU A 118 -21.33 -9.72 53.57
N ALA A 119 -20.40 -9.00 54.21
CA ALA A 119 -20.33 -7.67 54.81
C ALA A 119 -18.86 -7.40 55.21
N ALA A 120 -18.45 -6.14 55.04
CA ALA A 120 -17.69 -5.32 55.99
C ALA A 120 -16.37 -5.79 56.64
N LEU A 121 -15.33 -4.94 56.57
CA LEU A 121 -14.73 -4.25 57.73
C LEU A 121 -13.47 -3.40 57.39
N LEU A 122 -13.42 -2.21 58.01
CA LEU A 122 -12.27 -1.40 58.48
C LEU A 122 -11.67 -0.26 57.61
N ALA A 123 -11.62 0.93 58.25
CA ALA A 123 -10.42 1.76 58.38
C ALA A 123 -9.94 1.62 59.86
N PRO A 124 -8.64 1.69 60.23
CA PRO A 124 -7.71 2.81 60.02
C PRO A 124 -6.39 2.27 59.38
N THR A 125 -5.28 2.96 59.10
CA THR A 125 -4.49 3.92 59.89
C THR A 125 -3.21 4.18 59.07
N VAL A 126 -2.80 5.46 58.93
CA VAL A 126 -1.41 6.02 59.06
C VAL A 126 -0.29 5.37 58.22
N THR A 127 0.39 6.09 57.32
CA THR A 127 1.33 7.22 57.56
C THR A 127 1.08 8.36 56.55
N MET A 128 0.70 9.59 56.93
CA MET A 128 1.51 10.65 57.58
C MET A 128 2.95 10.77 57.06
N GLU A 129 3.18 11.91 56.39
CA GLU A 129 4.36 12.79 56.43
C GLU A 129 5.69 12.26 55.84
N VAL A 130 6.50 13.05 55.16
CA VAL A 130 7.03 14.39 55.51
C VAL A 130 7.43 15.08 54.19
N THR A 131 6.87 16.25 53.86
CA THR A 131 7.50 17.58 54.05
C THR A 131 8.85 17.66 53.31
N THR A 132 9.01 18.55 52.34
CA THR A 132 9.52 19.89 52.66
C THR A 132 9.48 20.80 51.43
N THR A 133 8.77 21.94 51.59
CA THR A 133 9.21 23.32 51.32
C THR A 133 9.76 23.66 49.91
N ALA A 134 9.37 24.77 49.26
CA ALA A 134 9.34 26.10 49.85
C ALA A 134 8.65 27.17 48.96
N LEU A 135 8.08 28.15 49.69
CA LEU A 135 7.80 29.56 49.38
C LEU A 135 6.50 29.92 48.61
N PRO A 136 5.74 30.93 49.11
CA PRO A 136 4.36 31.19 48.69
C PRO A 136 4.29 32.16 47.51
N PRO A 137 3.44 31.91 46.50
CA PRO A 137 2.98 32.96 45.62
C PRO A 137 1.44 33.12 45.71
N LYS A 138 1.06 34.36 46.04
CA LYS A 138 -0.20 35.08 45.81
C LYS A 138 -1.42 34.26 45.33
N VAL A 139 -2.48 34.32 46.14
CA VAL A 139 -3.83 33.84 45.80
C VAL A 139 -4.35 34.59 44.57
N HIS A 140 -4.45 33.88 43.45
CA HIS A 140 -5.34 34.24 42.34
C HIS A 140 -6.70 33.59 42.59
N ILE A 141 -7.76 34.40 42.68
CA ILE A 141 -9.13 33.89 42.70
C ILE A 141 -9.45 33.40 41.29
N LYS A 142 -9.63 32.09 41.11
CA LYS A 142 -10.20 31.50 39.89
C LYS A 142 -11.72 31.64 39.97
N VAL A 143 -12.32 32.39 39.04
CA VAL A 143 -13.77 32.31 38.79
C VAL A 143 -14.04 30.91 38.21
N ILE A 144 -15.04 30.21 38.73
CA ILE A 144 -15.47 28.89 38.24
C ILE A 144 -16.33 29.12 37.00
N ASP A 145 -15.93 28.62 35.83
CA ASP A 145 -16.74 28.65 34.60
C ASP A 145 -17.98 27.76 34.77
N ILE A 146 -19.17 28.31 34.55
CA ILE A 146 -20.45 27.57 34.56
C ILE A 146 -20.67 26.94 33.17
N GLU A 147 -21.13 25.69 33.10
CA GLU A 147 -21.44 25.00 31.82
C GLU A 147 -22.47 25.80 30.98
N ASP A 148 -22.21 25.99 29.67
CA ASP A 148 -23.04 26.82 28.80
C ASP A 148 -24.34 26.12 28.40
N GLN A 149 -25.48 26.77 28.65
CA GLN A 149 -26.80 26.29 28.23
C GLN A 149 -27.32 27.12 27.06
N SER A 150 -27.70 26.44 25.96
CA SER A 150 -28.30 27.09 24.80
C SER A 150 -29.71 27.60 25.11
N ILE A 151 -30.07 28.75 24.55
CA ILE A 151 -31.39 29.37 24.76
C ILE A 151 -32.53 28.49 24.23
N GLN A 152 -33.59 28.33 25.01
CA GLN A 152 -34.75 27.54 24.59
C GLN A 152 -35.66 28.37 23.67
N ALA A 153 -36.20 27.72 22.62
CA ALA A 153 -37.14 28.32 21.69
C ALA A 153 -38.40 28.84 22.41
N GLN A 154 -38.78 28.19 23.51
CA GLN A 154 -39.86 28.64 24.38
C GLN A 154 -39.57 30.02 24.98
N ASP A 155 -38.36 30.27 25.49
CA ASP A 155 -37.98 31.57 26.07
C ASP A 155 -37.97 32.69 25.03
N ILE A 156 -37.51 32.39 23.81
CA ILE A 156 -37.54 33.31 22.67
C ILE A 156 -38.99 33.68 22.32
N LEU A 157 -39.88 32.68 22.26
CA LEU A 157 -41.29 32.89 21.96
C LEU A 157 -41.97 33.77 23.01
N PHE A 158 -41.75 33.48 24.30
CA PHE A 158 -42.30 34.28 25.40
C PHE A 158 -41.75 35.71 25.41
N ALA A 159 -40.46 35.92 25.12
CA ALA A 159 -39.87 37.26 25.08
C ALA A 159 -40.41 38.12 23.92
N ILE A 160 -40.61 37.54 22.73
CA ILE A 160 -41.21 38.23 21.58
C ILE A 160 -42.64 38.66 21.90
N VAL A 161 -43.44 37.76 22.48
CA VAL A 161 -44.84 38.04 22.85
C VAL A 161 -44.93 39.05 23.99
N ALA A 162 -44.06 38.94 25.01
CA ALA A 162 -43.98 39.89 26.13
C ALA A 162 -43.73 41.33 25.66
N ARG A 163 -42.74 41.50 24.76
CA ARG A 163 -42.41 42.81 24.20
C ARG A 163 -43.54 43.38 23.35
N ALA A 164 -44.16 42.56 22.52
CA ALA A 164 -45.25 43.01 21.65
C ALA A 164 -46.52 43.39 22.44
N LEU A 165 -46.78 42.71 23.56
CA LEU A 165 -47.89 43.02 24.47
C LEU A 165 -47.54 44.13 25.49
N LYS A 166 -46.27 44.52 25.62
CA LYS A 166 -45.75 45.46 26.64
C LYS A 166 -46.08 45.02 28.07
N ARG A 167 -46.04 43.70 28.32
CA ARG A 167 -46.27 43.08 29.63
C ARG A 167 -45.03 42.33 30.07
N SER A 168 -44.86 42.16 31.38
CA SER A 168 -43.78 41.32 31.92
C SER A 168 -43.97 39.87 31.47
N ALA A 169 -42.88 39.15 31.20
CA ALA A 169 -42.94 37.73 30.80
C ALA A 169 -43.67 36.85 31.83
N ALA A 170 -43.64 37.23 33.12
CA ALA A 170 -44.34 36.51 34.19
C ALA A 170 -45.88 36.70 34.20
N GLU A 171 -46.41 37.69 33.47
CA GLU A 171 -47.85 37.97 33.39
C GLU A 171 -48.55 37.26 32.21
N ILE A 172 -47.80 36.54 31.39
CA ILE A 172 -48.31 35.88 30.19
C ILE A 172 -48.75 34.47 30.55
N ASP A 173 -50.03 34.20 30.31
CA ASP A 173 -50.62 32.88 30.55
C ASP A 173 -50.26 31.93 29.38
N GLY A 174 -49.31 31.03 29.62
CA GLY A 174 -48.82 30.05 28.64
C GLY A 174 -49.86 29.02 28.19
N SER A 175 -51.02 28.93 28.86
CA SER A 175 -52.14 28.06 28.47
C SER A 175 -52.99 28.63 27.33
N LYS A 176 -52.81 29.91 27.00
CA LYS A 176 -53.53 30.58 25.90
C LYS A 176 -52.74 30.53 24.60
N SER A 177 -53.48 30.50 23.49
CA SER A 177 -52.87 30.56 22.16
C SER A 177 -52.43 31.96 21.78
N ILE A 178 -51.51 32.05 20.82
CA ILE A 178 -50.99 33.31 20.30
C ILE A 178 -52.15 34.20 19.81
N LYS A 179 -53.14 33.60 19.14
CA LYS A 179 -54.34 34.30 18.66
C LYS A 179 -55.24 34.85 19.77
N ALA A 180 -55.36 34.12 20.88
CA ALA A 180 -56.13 34.57 22.05
C ALA A 180 -55.42 35.72 22.81
N LEU A 181 -54.09 35.77 22.75
CA LEU A 181 -53.28 36.83 23.35
C LEU A 181 -53.05 38.04 22.41
N ALA A 182 -53.17 37.84 21.11
CA ALA A 182 -52.86 38.84 20.09
C ALA A 182 -53.81 40.05 20.05
N GLU A 183 -55.08 39.88 20.45
CA GLU A 183 -56.15 40.89 20.24
C GLU A 183 -56.12 41.53 18.83
N GLY A 184 -55.68 40.79 17.80
CA GLY A 184 -55.55 41.27 16.41
C GLY A 184 -54.17 41.84 16.00
N LYS A 185 -53.13 41.74 16.82
CA LYS A 185 -51.75 42.13 16.47
C LYS A 185 -50.96 40.97 15.84
N TYR A 186 -50.21 41.27 14.79
CA TYR A 186 -49.25 40.32 14.19
C TYR A 186 -47.94 40.28 14.99
N PHE A 187 -47.39 39.08 15.19
CA PHE A 187 -46.10 38.87 15.83
C PHE A 187 -45.09 38.32 14.80
N ASP A 188 -43.86 38.84 14.81
CA ASP A 188 -42.79 38.48 13.85
C ASP A 188 -42.12 37.12 14.15
N ILE A 189 -42.90 36.14 14.62
CA ILE A 189 -42.43 34.80 15.00
C ILE A 189 -41.90 33.99 13.79
N PRO A 190 -42.49 34.03 12.59
CA PRO A 190 -41.96 33.31 11.42
C PRO A 190 -40.58 33.81 10.98
N VAL A 191 -40.28 35.10 11.19
CA VAL A 191 -38.98 35.70 10.82
C VAL A 191 -37.86 35.21 11.73
N GLU A 192 -38.20 34.84 12.97
CA GLU A 192 -37.26 34.35 13.96
C GLU A 192 -36.94 32.85 13.78
N PHE A 193 -37.96 32.02 13.54
CA PHE A 193 -37.82 30.55 13.53
C PHE A 193 -37.90 29.90 12.14
N GLY A 194 -38.29 30.64 11.09
CA GLY A 194 -38.45 30.13 9.74
C GLY A 194 -39.73 29.33 9.57
N LEU A 195 -39.63 27.99 9.56
CA LEU A 195 -40.77 27.08 9.40
C LEU A 195 -41.48 26.88 10.75
N LEU A 196 -42.78 27.19 10.79
CA LEU A 196 -43.63 26.97 11.96
C LEU A 196 -44.55 25.77 11.74
N PRO A 197 -44.96 25.06 12.82
CA PRO A 197 -45.99 24.02 12.76
C PRO A 197 -47.32 24.56 12.19
N ASP A 198 -48.07 23.70 11.50
CA ASP A 198 -49.39 24.05 10.94
C ASP A 198 -50.35 24.50 12.05
N ARG A 199 -50.92 25.71 11.90
CA ARG A 199 -51.81 26.37 12.87
C ARG A 199 -51.18 26.69 14.23
N ALA A 200 -49.88 27.00 14.26
CA ALA A 200 -49.17 27.47 15.48
C ALA A 200 -49.86 28.64 16.20
N GLU A 201 -50.65 29.46 15.49
CA GLU A 201 -51.44 30.56 16.06
C GLU A 201 -52.63 30.13 16.92
N ASP A 202 -53.20 28.95 16.66
CA ASP A 202 -54.35 28.38 17.40
C ASP A 202 -53.90 27.52 18.59
N LEU A 203 -52.63 27.11 18.64
CA LEU A 203 -52.04 26.28 19.70
C LEU A 203 -51.61 27.10 20.93
N PRO A 204 -51.72 26.56 22.17
CA PRO A 204 -51.18 27.20 23.37
C PRO A 204 -49.67 27.44 23.27
N LEU A 205 -49.20 28.61 23.74
CA LEU A 205 -47.77 28.95 23.71
C LEU A 205 -46.88 27.90 24.40
N ALA A 206 -47.38 27.25 25.44
CA ALA A 206 -46.67 26.18 26.15
C ALA A 206 -46.37 24.94 25.28
N GLN A 207 -47.19 24.67 24.25
CA GLN A 207 -47.04 23.51 23.35
C GLN A 207 -46.23 23.87 22.09
N VAL A 208 -46.34 25.12 21.62
CA VAL A 208 -45.62 25.60 20.44
C VAL A 208 -44.10 25.64 20.66
N GLY A 209 -43.64 25.97 21.87
CA GLY A 209 -42.22 26.02 22.21
C GLY A 209 -41.48 24.69 22.00
N PRO A 210 -41.93 23.57 22.60
CA PRO A 210 -41.35 22.24 22.40
C PRO A 210 -41.35 21.74 20.95
N GLU A 211 -42.39 22.05 20.17
CA GLU A 211 -42.44 21.64 18.75
C GLU A 211 -41.37 22.37 17.91
N ILE A 212 -41.20 23.67 18.14
CA ILE A 212 -40.17 24.49 17.47
C ILE A 212 -38.76 24.12 17.96
N GLN A 213 -38.61 23.69 19.22
CA GLN A 213 -37.33 23.32 19.81
C GLN A 213 -36.60 22.24 19.01
N SER A 214 -37.32 21.30 18.38
CA SER A 214 -36.74 20.25 17.53
C SER A 214 -35.97 20.78 16.31
N SER A 215 -36.40 21.94 15.80
CA SER A 215 -35.85 22.58 14.59
C SER A 215 -34.90 23.74 14.92
N HIS A 216 -34.84 24.18 16.18
CA HIS A 216 -34.10 25.34 16.62
C HIS A 216 -32.72 24.96 17.19
N LYS A 217 -31.66 25.63 16.71
CA LYS A 217 -30.25 25.33 17.07
C LYS A 217 -29.73 26.08 18.31
N GLY A 218 -30.61 26.77 19.05
CA GLY A 218 -30.29 27.34 20.35
C GLY A 218 -29.51 28.68 20.32
N GLY A 219 -29.80 29.55 19.35
CA GLY A 219 -29.19 30.87 19.23
C GLY A 219 -30.19 31.95 18.81
N LEU A 220 -29.86 33.23 19.04
CA LEU A 220 -30.74 34.35 18.73
C LEU A 220 -30.95 34.52 17.20
N GLY A 221 -32.19 34.72 16.78
CA GLY A 221 -32.55 35.04 15.40
C GLY A 221 -32.57 36.55 15.12
N LYS A 222 -33.03 36.92 13.91
CA LYS A 222 -32.98 38.31 13.44
C LYS A 222 -33.82 39.27 14.30
N VAL A 223 -34.97 38.79 14.80
CA VAL A 223 -35.92 39.60 15.56
C VAL A 223 -35.41 39.81 16.97
N THR A 224 -35.00 38.77 17.68
CA THR A 224 -34.46 38.93 19.06
C THR A 224 -33.14 39.69 19.09
N THR A 225 -32.25 39.48 18.11
CA THR A 225 -31.01 40.26 17.99
C THR A 225 -31.32 41.75 17.79
N ALA A 226 -32.28 42.09 16.92
CA ALA A 226 -32.73 43.46 16.74
C ALA A 226 -33.38 44.03 18.01
N MET A 227 -34.11 43.21 18.77
CA MET A 227 -34.73 43.59 20.03
C MET A 227 -33.69 43.99 21.09
N ILE A 228 -32.61 43.21 21.23
CA ILE A 228 -31.51 43.50 22.15
C ILE A 228 -30.76 44.76 21.70
N ASN A 229 -30.39 44.86 20.42
CA ASN A 229 -29.71 46.05 19.91
C ASN A 229 -30.56 47.32 20.10
N SER A 230 -31.88 47.22 19.93
CA SER A 230 -32.84 48.29 20.21
C SER A 230 -32.90 48.67 21.70
N LEU A 231 -32.82 47.71 22.63
CA LEU A 231 -32.75 48.00 24.06
C LEU A 231 -31.52 48.86 24.40
N PHE A 232 -30.35 48.46 23.91
CA PHE A 232 -29.09 49.16 24.19
C PHE A 232 -29.03 50.54 23.54
N THR A 233 -29.44 50.65 22.27
CA THR A 233 -29.46 51.95 21.58
C THR A 233 -30.48 52.93 22.16
N ALA A 234 -31.66 52.45 22.59
CA ALA A 234 -32.73 53.33 23.07
C ALA A 234 -32.69 53.64 24.57
N LYS A 235 -32.21 52.70 25.41
CA LYS A 235 -32.34 52.79 26.88
C LYS A 235 -31.03 52.81 27.65
N MET A 236 -29.91 52.44 27.04
CA MET A 236 -28.59 52.49 27.69
C MET A 236 -27.84 53.78 27.33
N PRO A 237 -26.87 54.20 28.15
CA PRO A 237 -25.98 55.31 27.81
C PRO A 237 -25.09 54.93 26.61
N SER A 238 -24.68 55.92 25.80
CA SER A 238 -24.02 55.68 24.51
C SER A 238 -22.65 55.00 24.61
N ASN A 239 -22.02 55.03 25.78
CA ASN A 239 -20.76 54.36 26.07
C ASN A 239 -20.94 52.90 26.54
N PHE A 240 -22.17 52.47 26.86
CA PHE A 240 -22.46 51.10 27.30
C PHE A 240 -23.11 50.30 26.16
N THR A 241 -22.31 49.48 25.47
CA THR A 241 -22.72 48.68 24.31
C THR A 241 -23.09 47.25 24.70
N VAL A 242 -23.66 46.48 23.76
CA VAL A 242 -23.93 45.05 23.96
C VAL A 242 -22.63 44.29 24.28
N ALA A 243 -21.51 44.68 23.65
CA ALA A 243 -20.21 44.06 23.89
C ALA A 243 -19.72 44.31 25.33
N THR A 244 -19.86 45.53 25.85
CA THR A 244 -19.47 45.84 27.24
C THR A 244 -20.35 45.12 28.26
N ALA A 245 -21.65 44.93 27.95
CA ALA A 245 -22.53 44.13 28.79
C ALA A 245 -22.16 42.64 28.79
N ARG A 246 -21.82 42.06 27.64
CA ARG A 246 -21.33 40.67 27.55
C ARG A 246 -20.02 40.46 28.30
N GLU A 247 -19.08 41.40 28.17
CA GLU A 247 -17.82 41.38 28.90
C GLU A 247 -18.05 41.46 30.41
N GLN A 248 -19.00 42.28 30.87
CA GLN A 248 -19.41 42.32 32.27
C GLN A 248 -20.00 40.98 32.74
N LEU A 249 -20.92 40.38 31.97
CA LEU A 249 -21.55 39.09 32.29
C LEU A 249 -20.52 37.96 32.42
N HIS A 250 -19.51 37.95 31.54
CA HIS A 250 -18.41 37.01 31.59
C HIS A 250 -17.47 37.27 32.79
N THR A 251 -17.07 38.52 33.00
CA THR A 251 -16.03 38.87 34.01
C THR A 251 -16.56 38.79 35.44
N GLN A 252 -17.80 39.21 35.69
CA GLN A 252 -18.38 39.26 37.04
C GLN A 252 -19.08 37.95 37.44
N TRP A 253 -19.68 37.22 36.50
CA TRP A 253 -20.49 36.03 36.79
C TRP A 253 -20.09 34.77 36.01
N GLY A 254 -19.08 34.81 35.14
CA GLY A 254 -18.59 33.64 34.42
C GLY A 254 -19.57 33.08 33.37
N LEU A 255 -20.55 33.87 32.92
CA LEU A 255 -21.56 33.41 31.96
C LEU A 255 -20.98 33.30 30.54
N GLN A 256 -21.18 32.13 29.92
CA GLN A 256 -20.78 31.81 28.54
C GLN A 256 -21.80 32.31 27.51
N SER A 257 -21.50 32.17 26.22
CA SER A 257 -22.23 32.86 25.13
C SER A 257 -23.75 32.58 25.08
N GLY A 258 -24.18 31.33 25.24
CA GLY A 258 -25.61 30.97 25.24
C GLY A 258 -26.35 31.52 26.46
N SER A 259 -25.70 31.43 27.62
CA SER A 259 -26.22 31.97 28.89
C SER A 259 -26.28 33.50 28.90
N GLN A 260 -25.34 34.17 28.24
CA GLN A 260 -25.37 35.61 28.01
C GLN A 260 -26.57 36.00 27.14
N ASP A 261 -26.85 35.25 26.07
CA ASP A 261 -28.00 35.50 25.19
C ASP A 261 -29.32 35.38 25.93
N ALA A 262 -29.49 34.32 26.72
CA ALA A 262 -30.68 34.12 27.54
C ALA A 262 -30.85 35.23 28.60
N CYS A 263 -29.77 35.65 29.25
CA CYS A 263 -29.79 36.75 30.22
C CYS A 263 -30.13 38.11 29.57
N LEU A 264 -29.56 38.41 28.41
CA LEU A 264 -29.84 39.65 27.68
C LEU A 264 -31.27 39.66 27.13
N LEU A 265 -31.80 38.50 26.72
CA LEU A 265 -33.20 38.38 26.34
C LEU A 265 -34.13 38.61 27.54
N CYS A 266 -33.78 38.11 28.72
CA CYS A 266 -34.47 38.42 29.97
C CYS A 266 -34.46 39.94 30.24
N ALA A 267 -33.32 40.61 30.03
CA ALA A 267 -33.21 42.06 30.19
C ALA A 267 -34.14 42.85 29.24
N VAL A 268 -34.42 42.35 28.03
CA VAL A 268 -35.41 42.95 27.11
C VAL A 268 -36.82 42.92 27.70
N THR A 269 -37.18 41.85 28.40
CA THR A 269 -38.51 41.75 29.04
C THR A 269 -38.66 42.67 30.26
N MET A 270 -37.55 43.14 30.83
CA MET A 270 -37.49 44.02 32.00
C MET A 270 -37.14 45.48 31.64
N GLN A 271 -37.29 45.87 30.37
CA GLN A 271 -36.83 47.15 29.84
C GLN A 271 -37.30 48.36 30.69
N PRO A 272 -36.40 49.29 31.07
CA PRO A 272 -36.79 50.49 31.81
C PRO A 272 -37.60 51.46 30.94
N THR A 273 -38.54 52.19 31.57
CA THR A 273 -39.44 53.12 30.87
C THR A 273 -38.70 54.33 30.32
N SER A 274 -37.74 54.89 31.07
CA SER A 274 -36.84 55.97 30.65
C SER A 274 -35.43 55.46 30.34
N ARG A 275 -34.64 56.29 29.63
CA ARG A 275 -33.24 56.00 29.33
C ARG A 275 -32.38 56.18 30.58
N ILE A 276 -31.51 55.22 30.85
CA ILE A 276 -30.54 55.28 31.94
C ILE A 276 -29.41 56.22 31.53
N ALA A 277 -29.09 57.19 32.40
CA ALA A 277 -28.10 58.25 32.10
C ALA A 277 -26.67 57.88 32.53
N ALA A 278 -26.51 57.20 33.66
CA ALA A 278 -25.22 56.82 34.22
C ALA A 278 -24.86 55.37 33.88
N GLU A 279 -23.58 55.10 33.66
CA GLU A 279 -23.08 53.76 33.36
C GLU A 279 -23.16 52.83 34.58
N SER A 280 -23.01 53.34 35.80
CA SER A 280 -23.22 52.59 37.05
C SER A 280 -24.62 51.99 37.13
N ASP A 281 -25.63 52.81 36.84
CA ASP A 281 -27.04 52.41 36.91
C ASP A 281 -27.40 51.39 35.81
N ALA A 282 -26.68 51.44 34.67
CA ALA A 282 -26.81 50.45 33.60
C ALA A 282 -26.20 49.10 34.00
N ARG A 283 -25.06 49.10 34.70
CA ARG A 283 -24.48 47.89 35.29
C ARG A 283 -25.41 47.26 36.32
N ASP A 284 -26.00 48.06 37.21
CA ASP A 284 -26.97 47.59 38.21
C ASP A 284 -28.25 47.02 37.58
N PHE A 285 -28.67 47.56 36.43
CA PHE A 285 -29.78 46.98 35.67
C PHE A 285 -29.45 45.59 35.12
N ILE A 286 -28.24 45.40 34.57
CA ILE A 286 -27.79 44.09 34.10
C ILE A 286 -27.65 43.11 35.28
N SER A 287 -27.10 43.54 36.42
CA SER A 287 -27.05 42.71 37.64
C SER A 287 -28.43 42.22 38.07
N ARG A 288 -29.45 43.09 38.03
CA ARG A 288 -30.84 42.69 38.33
C ARG A 288 -31.41 41.72 37.30
N ALA A 289 -31.05 41.85 36.03
CA ALA A 289 -31.47 40.90 35.00
C ALA A 289 -30.81 39.52 35.23
N VAL A 290 -29.55 39.48 35.66
CA VAL A 290 -28.83 38.25 36.04
C VAL A 290 -29.50 37.57 37.23
N ASP A 291 -29.90 38.31 38.26
CA ASP A 291 -30.60 37.74 39.43
C ASP A 291 -31.93 37.08 39.05
N VAL A 292 -32.66 37.68 38.11
CA VAL A 292 -33.94 37.13 37.62
C VAL A 292 -33.71 35.90 36.75
N TYR A 293 -32.70 35.94 35.88
CA TYR A 293 -32.28 34.80 35.07
C TYR A 293 -31.83 33.62 35.94
N ALA A 294 -30.96 33.86 36.92
CA ALA A 294 -30.43 32.85 37.82
C ALA A 294 -31.53 32.18 38.66
N LYS A 295 -32.51 32.95 39.15
CA LYS A 295 -33.68 32.40 39.86
C LYS A 295 -34.57 31.55 38.97
N ARG A 296 -34.70 31.90 37.69
CA ARG A 296 -35.54 31.16 36.73
C ARG A 296 -34.93 29.81 36.35
N GLU A 297 -33.62 29.78 36.10
CA GLU A 297 -32.90 28.56 35.73
C GLU A 297 -32.42 27.73 36.93
N GLY A 298 -32.64 28.21 38.16
CA GLY A 298 -32.22 27.52 39.40
C GLY A 298 -30.72 27.59 39.70
N LEU A 299 -30.01 28.59 39.15
CA LEU A 299 -28.57 28.79 39.34
C LEU A 299 -28.28 29.51 40.66
N THR A 300 -27.34 28.99 41.44
CA THR A 300 -26.88 29.63 42.69
C THR A 300 -25.62 30.46 42.42
N LEU A 301 -25.77 31.77 42.24
CA LEU A 301 -24.65 32.68 42.01
C LEU A 301 -24.15 33.23 43.36
N LEU A 302 -22.87 33.03 43.67
CA LEU A 302 -22.24 33.59 44.88
C LEU A 302 -21.85 35.07 44.62
N PRO A 303 -22.22 36.03 45.50
CA PRO A 303 -21.76 37.40 45.37
C PRO A 303 -20.26 37.52 45.75
N PRO A 304 -19.50 38.45 45.14
CA PRO A 304 -18.14 38.71 45.55
C PRO A 304 -18.15 39.50 46.88
N GLU A 305 -17.79 38.86 47.99
CA GLU A 305 -17.55 39.58 49.25
C GLU A 305 -16.25 40.40 49.16
N ALA A 306 -16.35 41.67 49.54
CA ALA A 306 -15.25 42.61 49.67
C ALA A 306 -14.30 42.19 50.79
N SER A 307 -13.03 41.91 50.47
CA SER A 307 -11.95 41.88 51.46
C SER A 307 -11.05 43.11 51.28
N HIS A 308 -11.37 44.18 52.00
CA HIS A 308 -10.39 45.20 52.36
C HIS A 308 -9.33 44.54 53.27
N VAL A 309 -8.07 44.51 52.81
CA VAL A 309 -6.92 44.39 53.71
C VAL A 309 -6.03 45.61 53.50
N SER A 310 -6.08 46.51 54.47
CA SER A 310 -5.17 47.65 54.59
C SER A 310 -3.81 47.18 55.08
N GLY A 311 -2.79 47.24 54.22
CA GLY A 311 -1.40 47.04 54.58
C GLY A 311 -0.51 47.88 53.68
N ALA A 312 -0.06 49.03 54.18
CA ALA A 312 0.83 49.93 53.47
C ALA A 312 2.25 49.34 53.35
N ALA A 313 2.77 49.28 52.12
CA ALA A 313 4.20 49.28 51.83
C ALA A 313 4.42 50.00 50.49
N ILE A 314 5.23 51.06 50.53
CA ILE A 314 5.52 51.96 49.41
C ILE A 314 6.42 51.23 48.40
N GLY A 315 5.92 51.02 47.19
CA GLY A 315 6.68 50.59 46.01
C GLY A 315 5.93 51.03 44.76
N VAL A 316 6.58 51.83 43.91
CA VAL A 316 5.99 52.36 42.67
C VAL A 316 5.75 51.20 41.71
N THR A 317 4.52 50.69 41.65
CA THR A 317 4.05 49.79 40.59
C THR A 317 2.78 50.38 40.02
N MET A 318 2.83 50.78 38.75
CA MET A 318 1.67 51.30 38.00
C MET A 318 0.54 50.27 38.01
N ASP A 319 -0.69 50.75 38.17
CA ASP A 319 -1.90 49.94 38.12
C ASP A 319 -2.10 49.39 36.69
N PRO A 320 -2.13 48.05 36.47
CA PRO A 320 -2.26 47.44 35.15
C PRO A 320 -3.50 47.90 34.37
N GLU A 321 -4.61 48.18 35.05
CA GLU A 321 -5.81 48.72 34.41
C GLU A 321 -5.59 50.15 33.92
N ALA A 322 -4.91 50.99 34.71
CA ALA A 322 -4.57 52.35 34.32
C ALA A 322 -3.59 52.37 33.14
N VAL A 323 -2.66 51.42 33.07
CA VAL A 323 -1.74 51.26 31.93
C VAL A 323 -2.51 50.82 30.69
N ARG A 324 -3.44 49.86 30.79
CA ARG A 324 -4.27 49.43 29.65
C ARG A 324 -5.14 50.57 29.12
N ALA A 325 -5.78 51.33 30.01
CA ALA A 325 -6.56 52.50 29.63
C ALA A 325 -5.69 53.58 28.96
N LEU A 326 -4.46 53.77 29.44
CA LEU A 326 -3.51 54.70 28.82
C LEU A 326 -3.07 54.20 27.44
N THR A 327 -2.75 52.91 27.29
CA THR A 327 -2.41 52.29 26.00
C THR A 327 -3.57 52.37 25.01
N GLU A 328 -4.79 52.09 25.43
CA GLU A 328 -6.00 52.23 24.60
C GLU A 328 -6.21 53.69 24.16
N SER A 329 -5.95 54.66 25.04
CA SER A 329 -6.02 56.08 24.71
C SER A 329 -4.92 56.51 23.71
N GLN A 330 -3.71 55.94 23.86
CA GLN A 330 -2.58 56.16 22.96
C GLN A 330 -2.81 55.52 21.60
N ASP A 331 -3.39 54.33 21.54
CA ASP A 331 -3.77 53.65 20.31
C ASP A 331 -4.89 54.40 19.58
N ALA A 332 -5.87 54.94 20.32
CA ALA A 332 -6.92 55.78 19.74
C ALA A 332 -6.37 57.06 19.12
N LEU A 333 -5.39 57.71 19.79
CA LEU A 333 -4.68 58.87 19.22
C LEU A 333 -3.86 58.47 17.98
N SER A 334 -3.17 57.33 18.05
CA SER A 334 -2.34 56.82 16.96
C SER A 334 -3.17 56.50 15.71
N LYS A 335 -4.36 55.90 15.88
CA LYS A 335 -5.33 55.67 14.79
C LYS A 335 -5.81 56.98 14.16
N ARG A 336 -6.14 57.99 14.96
CA ARG A 336 -6.52 59.32 14.43
C ARG A 336 -5.38 59.99 13.65
N LEU A 337 -4.14 59.89 14.15
CA LEU A 337 -2.98 60.42 13.44
C LEU A 337 -2.76 59.67 12.12
N LEU A 338 -2.90 58.34 12.11
CA LEU A 338 -2.83 57.50 10.92
C LEU A 338 -3.87 57.93 9.87
N GLU A 339 -5.13 58.13 10.28
CA GLU A 339 -6.21 58.58 9.40
C GLU A 339 -5.91 59.96 8.79
N ILE A 340 -5.38 60.90 9.59
CA ILE A 340 -4.99 62.23 9.11
C ILE A 340 -3.82 62.16 8.13
N TYR A 341 -2.81 61.34 8.42
CA TYR A 341 -1.67 61.14 7.51
C TYR A 341 -2.10 60.48 6.21
N ALA A 342 -2.96 59.46 6.27
CA ALA A 342 -3.53 58.80 5.11
C ALA A 342 -4.33 59.78 4.23
N ALA A 343 -5.17 60.62 4.84
CA ALA A 343 -5.92 61.66 4.15
C ALA A 343 -5.03 62.71 3.49
N HIS A 344 -3.92 63.11 4.14
CA HIS A 344 -2.96 64.06 3.57
C HIS A 344 -2.15 63.48 2.41
N LEU A 345 -1.79 62.19 2.51
CA LEU A 345 -1.04 61.46 1.48
C LEU A 345 -1.91 60.96 0.33
N GLY A 346 -3.24 61.08 0.43
CA GLY A 346 -4.19 60.55 -0.55
C GLY A 346 -4.21 59.02 -0.60
N VAL A 347 -3.82 58.35 0.49
CA VAL A 347 -3.78 56.89 0.60
C VAL A 347 -5.09 56.43 1.23
N ASP A 348 -5.83 55.61 0.51
CA ASP A 348 -7.02 54.93 1.04
C ASP A 348 -6.60 53.67 1.79
N LEU A 349 -6.81 53.66 3.12
CA LEU A 349 -6.45 52.54 4.00
C LEU A 349 -7.40 51.34 3.82
N GLU A 350 -8.55 51.53 3.18
CA GLU A 350 -9.57 50.48 3.00
C GLU A 350 -9.60 49.92 1.57
N ALA A 351 -8.88 50.52 0.62
CA ALA A 351 -8.91 50.12 -0.79
C ALA A 351 -8.57 48.64 -1.00
N ASP A 352 -7.52 48.13 -0.36
CA ASP A 352 -7.12 46.71 -0.45
C ASP A 352 -8.19 45.77 0.12
N ARG A 353 -8.85 46.20 1.20
CA ARG A 353 -9.93 45.43 1.84
C ARG A 353 -11.18 45.41 0.97
N GLN A 354 -11.57 46.55 0.40
CA GLN A 354 -12.68 46.65 -0.53
C GLN A 354 -12.44 45.85 -1.82
N ALA A 355 -11.20 45.83 -2.32
CA ALA A 355 -10.80 45.01 -3.45
C ALA A 355 -10.82 43.50 -3.12
N LEU A 356 -10.40 43.10 -1.92
CA LEU A 356 -10.49 41.71 -1.47
C LEU A 356 -11.94 41.26 -1.28
N ASP A 357 -12.79 42.13 -0.71
CA ASP A 357 -14.20 41.82 -0.50
C ASP A 357 -14.95 41.72 -1.83
N SER A 358 -14.68 42.61 -2.80
CA SER A 358 -15.27 42.52 -4.14
C SER A 358 -14.81 41.28 -4.92
N LEU A 359 -13.53 40.92 -4.84
CA LEU A 359 -13.01 39.67 -5.44
C LEU A 359 -13.61 38.43 -4.78
N ARG A 360 -13.81 38.44 -3.47
CA ARG A 360 -14.47 37.33 -2.75
C ARG A 360 -15.92 37.17 -3.19
N ASP A 361 -16.65 38.27 -3.32
CA ASP A 361 -18.03 38.27 -3.79
C ASP A 361 -18.10 37.77 -5.25
N GLU A 362 -17.19 38.20 -6.12
CA GLU A 362 -17.10 37.72 -7.52
C GLU A 362 -16.81 36.21 -7.61
N ILE A 363 -15.88 35.70 -6.80
CA ILE A 363 -15.56 34.26 -6.75
C ILE A 363 -16.77 33.47 -6.22
N ALA A 364 -17.38 33.93 -5.13
CA ALA A 364 -18.44 33.21 -4.44
C ALA A 364 -19.78 33.21 -5.20
N THR A 365 -20.09 34.31 -5.91
CA THR A 365 -21.38 34.48 -6.60
C THR A 365 -21.30 34.24 -8.11
N GLY A 366 -20.19 34.60 -8.76
CA GLY A 366 -20.00 34.44 -10.20
C GLY A 366 -19.39 33.09 -10.55
N LEU A 367 -18.09 32.92 -10.28
CA LEU A 367 -17.34 31.73 -10.71
C LEU A 367 -17.88 30.44 -10.11
N GLN A 368 -18.29 30.45 -8.84
CA GLN A 368 -18.90 29.28 -8.22
C GLN A 368 -20.26 28.94 -8.84
N ALA A 369 -21.05 29.94 -9.26
CA ALA A 369 -22.33 29.69 -9.94
C ALA A 369 -22.13 29.08 -11.33
N ASP A 370 -21.16 29.56 -12.10
CA ASP A 370 -20.80 28.97 -13.41
C ASP A 370 -20.30 27.53 -13.26
N LEU A 371 -19.46 27.27 -12.25
CA LEU A 371 -18.97 25.93 -11.93
C LEU A 371 -20.11 25.02 -11.48
N ASN A 372 -21.06 25.52 -10.70
CA ASN A 372 -22.25 24.79 -10.27
C ASN A 372 -23.17 24.48 -11.46
N LEU A 373 -23.38 25.42 -12.38
CA LEU A 373 -24.14 25.20 -13.61
C LEU A 373 -23.50 24.06 -14.42
N TRP A 374 -22.18 24.11 -14.58
CA TRP A 374 -21.46 23.07 -15.33
C TRP A 374 -21.55 21.69 -14.67
N HIS A 375 -21.43 21.62 -13.33
CA HIS A 375 -21.64 20.38 -12.58
C HIS A 375 -23.09 19.89 -12.60
N ALA A 376 -24.08 20.78 -12.64
CA ALA A 376 -25.49 20.43 -12.75
C ALA A 376 -25.82 19.85 -14.13
N GLU A 377 -25.26 20.41 -15.20
CA GLU A 377 -25.48 19.96 -16.57
C GLU A 377 -24.78 18.62 -16.88
N HIS A 378 -23.52 18.48 -16.46
CA HIS A 378 -22.70 17.32 -16.85
C HIS A 378 -22.57 16.24 -15.76
N GLY A 379 -22.91 16.56 -14.52
CA GLY A 379 -22.66 15.69 -13.37
C GLY A 379 -21.20 15.73 -12.89
N SER A 380 -20.99 15.36 -11.63
CA SER A 380 -19.66 15.30 -11.01
C SER A 380 -18.73 14.27 -11.66
N ASP A 381 -19.30 13.17 -12.13
CA ASP A 381 -18.50 12.03 -12.62
C ASP A 381 -17.90 12.33 -13.99
N TYR A 382 -18.68 12.95 -14.88
CA TYR A 382 -18.16 13.46 -16.16
C TYR A 382 -17.13 14.56 -15.92
N ALA A 383 -17.43 15.49 -15.00
CA ALA A 383 -16.54 16.58 -14.62
C ALA A 383 -15.15 16.10 -14.16
N GLN A 384 -15.12 15.06 -13.34
CA GLN A 384 -13.88 14.45 -12.90
C GLN A 384 -13.26 13.56 -13.99
N GLY A 385 -14.08 12.90 -14.81
CA GLY A 385 -13.69 12.00 -15.88
C GLY A 385 -12.97 12.67 -17.05
N ILE A 386 -13.36 13.88 -17.43
CA ILE A 386 -12.74 14.62 -18.56
C ILE A 386 -11.40 15.29 -18.22
N ARG A 387 -10.94 15.21 -16.96
CA ARG A 387 -9.66 15.82 -16.57
C ARG A 387 -8.52 15.19 -17.39
N PRO A 388 -7.63 15.99 -18.00
CA PRO A 388 -6.54 15.45 -18.80
C PRO A 388 -5.59 14.65 -17.91
N ARG A 389 -5.31 13.40 -18.29
CA ARG A 389 -4.38 12.51 -17.57
C ARG A 389 -3.05 12.30 -18.30
N PHE A 390 -2.97 12.61 -19.59
CA PHE A 390 -1.77 12.41 -20.38
C PHE A 390 -0.73 13.51 -20.10
N ASP A 391 0.48 13.10 -19.73
CA ASP A 391 1.67 13.95 -19.68
C ASP A 391 2.82 13.22 -20.38
N ALA A 392 3.51 13.91 -21.28
CA ALA A 392 4.67 13.37 -21.99
C ALA A 392 5.81 12.95 -21.05
N LYS A 393 5.93 13.57 -19.87
CA LYS A 393 6.94 13.20 -18.86
C LYS A 393 6.67 11.85 -18.20
N MET A 394 5.43 11.36 -18.26
CA MET A 394 5.02 10.08 -17.65
C MET A 394 5.20 8.87 -18.59
N ILE A 395 5.68 9.08 -19.82
CA ILE A 395 5.93 8.01 -20.79
C ILE A 395 7.00 7.04 -20.24
N ARG A 396 6.71 5.73 -20.31
CA ARG A 396 7.64 4.66 -19.96
C ARG A 396 7.98 3.87 -21.23
N SER A 397 9.28 3.77 -21.53
CA SER A 397 9.79 2.98 -22.64
C SER A 397 10.41 1.69 -22.11
N TYR A 398 10.07 0.56 -22.74
CA TYR A 398 10.62 -0.75 -22.43
C TYR A 398 11.23 -1.33 -23.72
N ASP A 399 12.55 -1.32 -23.81
CA ASP A 399 13.31 -1.64 -25.02
C ASP A 399 14.40 -2.71 -24.81
N SER A 400 14.66 -3.12 -23.57
CA SER A 400 15.69 -4.09 -23.20
C SER A 400 15.27 -5.57 -23.38
N ALA A 401 14.60 -5.90 -24.49
CA ALA A 401 14.14 -7.27 -24.80
C ALA A 401 15.25 -8.32 -24.71
N TRP A 402 16.44 -7.96 -25.19
CA TRP A 402 17.65 -8.77 -25.15
C TRP A 402 18.12 -9.12 -23.72
N ASN A 403 17.87 -8.25 -22.72
CA ASN A 403 18.09 -8.55 -21.29
C ASN A 403 17.22 -9.71 -20.85
N TRP A 404 15.93 -9.59 -21.15
CA TRP A 404 14.89 -10.50 -20.67
C TRP A 404 15.05 -11.89 -21.27
N ALA A 405 15.47 -11.99 -22.53
CA ALA A 405 15.84 -13.25 -23.15
C ALA A 405 16.97 -13.95 -22.40
N ARG A 406 18.02 -13.18 -22.07
CA ARG A 406 19.20 -13.72 -21.44
C ARG A 406 18.98 -14.09 -19.96
N GLN A 407 18.21 -13.31 -19.21
CA GLN A 407 17.74 -13.69 -17.88
C GLN A 407 16.85 -14.95 -17.93
N SER A 408 15.95 -15.04 -18.91
CA SER A 408 15.12 -16.24 -19.12
C SER A 408 15.97 -17.48 -19.46
N LEU A 409 17.11 -17.29 -20.13
CA LEU A 409 18.08 -18.35 -20.40
C LEU A 409 18.73 -18.86 -19.10
N LEU A 410 19.11 -17.97 -18.18
CA LEU A 410 19.64 -18.34 -16.86
C LEU A 410 18.58 -19.08 -16.03
N GLU A 411 17.34 -18.58 -16.00
CA GLU A 411 16.22 -19.24 -15.31
C GLU A 411 15.92 -20.62 -15.90
N LEU A 412 16.00 -20.77 -17.23
CA LEU A 412 15.86 -22.06 -17.92
C LEU A 412 17.00 -23.02 -17.56
N PHE A 413 18.23 -22.52 -17.47
CA PHE A 413 19.38 -23.30 -17.04
C PHE A 413 19.25 -23.77 -15.59
N ASP A 414 18.82 -22.91 -14.66
CA ASP A 414 18.57 -23.30 -13.26
C ASP A 414 17.46 -24.36 -13.14
N LEU A 415 16.32 -24.13 -13.79
CA LEU A 415 15.18 -25.06 -13.81
C LEU A 415 15.55 -26.43 -14.38
N THR A 416 16.43 -26.49 -15.39
CA THR A 416 16.91 -27.77 -15.94
C THR A 416 18.05 -28.39 -15.12
N SER A 417 18.84 -27.59 -14.39
CA SER A 417 19.97 -28.06 -13.60
C SER A 417 19.55 -28.67 -12.25
N THR A 418 18.46 -28.21 -11.66
CA THR A 418 17.94 -28.64 -10.35
C THR A 418 17.14 -29.94 -10.40
N VAL A 419 16.56 -30.27 -11.55
CA VAL A 419 15.70 -31.45 -11.73
C VAL A 419 16.56 -32.68 -12.05
N ALA A 420 16.43 -33.72 -11.24
CA ALA A 420 17.13 -35.00 -11.44
C ALA A 420 16.45 -35.90 -12.50
N ASP A 421 15.12 -35.79 -12.65
CA ASP A 421 14.33 -36.54 -13.63
C ASP A 421 13.61 -35.62 -14.62
N THR A 422 13.95 -35.72 -15.90
CA THR A 422 13.39 -34.88 -16.98
C THR A 422 11.88 -35.07 -17.20
N SER A 423 11.28 -36.12 -16.62
CA SER A 423 9.84 -36.35 -16.61
C SER A 423 9.05 -35.35 -15.76
N MET A 424 9.69 -34.71 -14.78
CA MET A 424 9.07 -33.69 -13.92
C MET A 424 9.06 -32.30 -14.56
N LEU A 425 9.72 -32.12 -15.71
CA LEU A 425 9.74 -30.85 -16.43
C LEU A 425 8.43 -30.67 -17.21
N ASP A 426 7.76 -29.54 -16.99
CA ASP A 426 6.67 -29.12 -17.86
C ASP A 426 7.24 -28.73 -19.25
N ARG A 427 7.12 -29.67 -20.19
CA ARG A 427 7.58 -29.50 -21.57
C ARG A 427 7.00 -28.25 -22.23
N ALA A 428 5.76 -27.88 -21.90
CA ALA A 428 5.10 -26.75 -22.54
C ALA A 428 5.66 -25.41 -22.04
N GLU A 429 6.03 -25.33 -20.76
CA GLU A 429 6.69 -24.16 -20.18
C GLU A 429 8.13 -24.00 -20.71
N VAL A 430 8.87 -25.11 -20.85
CA VAL A 430 10.22 -25.11 -21.46
C VAL A 430 10.16 -24.60 -22.90
N VAL A 431 9.24 -25.11 -23.73
CA VAL A 431 9.08 -24.67 -25.12
C VAL A 431 8.71 -23.19 -25.20
N LYS A 432 7.81 -22.72 -24.33
CA LYS A 432 7.41 -21.31 -24.25
C LYS A 432 8.61 -20.40 -23.93
N ARG A 433 9.45 -20.80 -22.96
CA ARG A 433 10.68 -20.06 -22.61
C ARG A 433 11.69 -20.06 -23.74
N CYS A 434 11.93 -21.20 -24.38
CA CYS A 434 12.80 -21.30 -25.54
C CYS A 434 12.34 -20.37 -26.67
N TYR A 435 11.03 -20.30 -26.92
CA TYR A 435 10.45 -19.41 -27.92
C TYR A 435 10.66 -17.94 -27.58
N HIS A 436 10.43 -17.57 -26.31
CA HIS A 436 10.69 -16.21 -25.83
C HIS A 436 12.17 -15.81 -25.99
N ILE A 437 13.10 -16.70 -25.62
CA ILE A 437 14.54 -16.48 -25.75
C ILE A 437 14.93 -16.30 -27.22
N ALA A 438 14.40 -17.14 -28.11
CA ALA A 438 14.68 -17.05 -29.55
C ALA A 438 14.18 -15.72 -30.16
N ASN A 439 12.95 -15.31 -29.84
CA ASN A 439 12.36 -14.07 -30.37
C ASN A 439 13.08 -12.80 -29.89
N ALA A 440 13.73 -12.84 -28.73
CA ALA A 440 14.49 -11.71 -28.19
C ALA A 440 16.01 -11.97 -28.18
N SER A 441 16.48 -12.88 -29.05
CA SER A 441 17.89 -13.26 -29.15
C SER A 441 18.74 -12.15 -29.81
N ASP A 442 20.00 -12.05 -29.35
CA ASP A 442 21.02 -11.13 -29.87
C ASP A 442 22.28 -11.95 -30.23
N LYS A 443 23.16 -11.42 -31.09
CA LYS A 443 24.37 -12.10 -31.56
C LYS A 443 25.28 -12.59 -30.43
N THR A 444 25.28 -11.90 -29.29
CA THR A 444 26.12 -12.24 -28.13
C THR A 444 25.57 -13.41 -27.30
N ILE A 445 24.33 -13.87 -27.53
CA ILE A 445 23.75 -15.01 -26.79
C ILE A 445 24.32 -16.35 -27.27
N LEU A 446 24.74 -16.43 -28.53
CA LEU A 446 25.23 -17.66 -29.14
C LEU A 446 26.51 -18.20 -28.46
N PRO A 447 27.55 -17.38 -28.17
CA PRO A 447 28.72 -17.83 -27.41
C PRO A 447 28.37 -18.36 -26.01
N VAL A 448 27.37 -17.76 -25.34
CA VAL A 448 26.94 -18.20 -24.01
C VAL A 448 26.25 -19.55 -24.09
N LEU A 449 25.38 -19.76 -25.08
CA LEU A 449 24.76 -21.06 -25.35
C LEU A 449 25.81 -22.13 -25.64
N ASP A 450 26.85 -21.81 -26.41
CA ASP A 450 27.95 -22.73 -26.68
C ASP A 450 28.69 -23.17 -25.41
N GLU A 451 28.98 -22.23 -24.51
CA GLU A 451 29.63 -22.54 -23.24
C GLU A 451 28.69 -23.32 -22.29
N MET A 452 27.39 -22.98 -22.23
CA MET A 452 26.39 -23.73 -21.45
C MET A 452 26.24 -25.16 -21.98
N ILE A 453 26.16 -25.36 -23.30
CA ILE A 453 26.12 -26.68 -23.94
C ILE A 453 27.40 -27.47 -23.61
N SER A 454 28.57 -26.81 -23.58
CA SER A 454 29.82 -27.45 -23.18
C SER A 454 29.85 -27.86 -21.71
N GLN A 455 29.18 -27.12 -20.81
CA GLN A 455 29.08 -27.49 -19.39
C GLN A 455 28.11 -28.65 -19.16
N LEU A 456 27.14 -28.84 -20.06
CA LEU A 456 26.17 -29.93 -20.01
C LEU A 456 26.71 -31.26 -20.58
N GLN A 457 28.02 -31.37 -20.87
CA GLN A 457 28.62 -32.60 -21.43
C GLN A 457 28.32 -33.86 -20.59
N ASP A 458 28.19 -33.73 -19.27
CA ASP A 458 27.88 -34.82 -18.35
C ASP A 458 26.37 -35.18 -18.27
N ARG A 459 25.49 -34.37 -18.89
CA ARG A 459 24.01 -34.52 -18.85
C ARG A 459 23.40 -34.70 -20.24
N SER A 460 23.47 -35.91 -20.77
CA SER A 460 23.07 -36.26 -22.15
C SER A 460 21.61 -35.94 -22.52
N GLN A 461 20.68 -35.90 -21.56
CA GLN A 461 19.25 -35.65 -21.82
C GLN A 461 18.88 -34.17 -22.01
N LEU A 462 19.66 -33.23 -21.46
CA LEU A 462 19.34 -31.79 -21.51
C LEU A 462 19.96 -31.09 -22.72
N ARG A 463 21.05 -31.64 -23.25
CA ARG A 463 21.79 -31.11 -24.41
C ARG A 463 20.92 -30.87 -25.66
N PRO A 464 19.98 -31.76 -26.05
CA PRO A 464 19.14 -31.53 -27.24
C PRO A 464 18.25 -30.28 -27.13
N ILE A 465 17.80 -29.92 -25.91
CA ILE A 465 16.95 -28.75 -25.68
C ILE A 465 17.73 -27.47 -25.98
N PHE A 466 18.95 -27.34 -25.45
CA PHE A 466 19.81 -26.17 -25.68
C PHE A 466 20.35 -26.10 -27.11
N GLN A 467 20.58 -27.25 -27.75
CA GLN A 467 20.94 -27.29 -29.16
C GLN A 467 19.79 -26.77 -30.05
N THR A 468 18.56 -27.24 -29.80
CA THR A 468 17.35 -26.76 -30.50
C THR A 468 17.14 -25.27 -30.25
N LEU A 469 17.40 -24.80 -29.02
CA LEU A 469 17.33 -23.38 -28.68
C LEU A 469 18.37 -22.55 -29.47
N LYS A 470 19.60 -23.05 -29.61
CA LYS A 470 20.65 -22.38 -30.40
C LYS A 470 20.24 -22.27 -31.87
N ASP A 471 19.68 -23.34 -32.44
CA ASP A 471 19.21 -23.36 -33.82
C ASP A 471 18.07 -22.34 -34.01
N ASN A 472 17.08 -22.34 -33.10
CA ASN A 472 15.98 -21.36 -33.11
C ASN A 472 16.46 -19.91 -32.94
N CYS A 473 17.47 -19.65 -32.11
CA CYS A 473 18.05 -18.30 -31.98
C CYS A 473 18.76 -17.87 -33.27
N THR A 474 19.46 -18.80 -33.92
CA THR A 474 20.15 -18.55 -35.19
C THR A 474 19.15 -18.21 -36.30
N ASP A 475 18.05 -18.95 -36.37
CA ASP A 475 16.97 -18.70 -37.33
C ASP A 475 16.29 -17.35 -37.06
N SER A 476 15.95 -17.04 -35.80
CA SER A 476 15.33 -15.77 -35.40
C SER A 476 16.22 -14.55 -35.71
N LEU A 477 17.55 -14.68 -35.58
CA LEU A 477 18.49 -13.63 -35.97
C LEU A 477 18.50 -13.36 -37.49
N LEU A 478 18.05 -14.31 -38.32
CA LEU A 478 17.93 -14.17 -39.77
C LEU A 478 16.54 -13.69 -40.20
N SER A 479 15.47 -14.24 -39.62
CA SER A 479 14.08 -13.97 -40.02
C SER A 479 13.38 -12.88 -39.20
N GLY A 480 13.94 -12.47 -38.06
CA GLY A 480 13.29 -11.63 -37.07
C GLY A 480 12.31 -12.39 -36.16
N PRO A 481 11.83 -11.74 -35.08
CA PRO A 481 10.84 -12.32 -34.17
C PRO A 481 9.51 -12.57 -34.89
N ALA A 482 8.89 -13.71 -34.60
CA ALA A 482 7.62 -14.08 -35.18
C ALA A 482 6.60 -14.48 -34.10
N ILE A 483 5.32 -14.42 -34.43
CA ILE A 483 4.27 -15.12 -33.68
C ILE A 483 4.11 -16.50 -34.31
N LYS A 484 4.27 -17.58 -33.54
CA LYS A 484 4.19 -18.96 -34.05
C LYS A 484 3.46 -19.87 -33.08
N GLY A 485 2.72 -20.81 -33.65
CA GLY A 485 1.95 -21.81 -32.93
C GLY A 485 0.51 -21.41 -32.65
N ALA A 486 -0.29 -22.40 -32.25
CA ALA A 486 -1.70 -22.21 -31.92
C ALA A 486 -1.88 -21.82 -30.45
N PRO A 487 -2.89 -21.00 -30.11
CA PRO A 487 -3.24 -20.73 -28.72
C PRO A 487 -3.71 -22.02 -28.03
N ARG A 488 -3.50 -22.12 -26.71
CA ARG A 488 -4.07 -23.21 -25.91
C ARG A 488 -5.59 -23.08 -25.93
N GLN A 489 -6.25 -24.09 -26.47
CA GLN A 489 -7.71 -24.11 -26.55
C GLN A 489 -8.29 -24.65 -25.23
N MET A 490 -8.87 -23.76 -24.43
CA MET A 490 -9.41 -24.07 -23.11
C MET A 490 -10.94 -24.08 -23.16
N ALA A 491 -11.58 -24.95 -22.39
CA ALA A 491 -13.01 -24.95 -22.11
C ALA A 491 -13.25 -24.75 -20.61
N ARG A 492 -14.41 -24.18 -20.28
CA ARG A 492 -14.84 -24.03 -18.89
C ARG A 492 -15.59 -25.29 -18.48
N VAL A 493 -15.19 -25.87 -17.35
CA VAL A 493 -15.93 -26.95 -16.70
C VAL A 493 -16.39 -26.43 -15.34
N THR A 494 -17.69 -26.50 -15.11
CA THR A 494 -18.34 -26.09 -13.87
C THR A 494 -18.77 -27.37 -13.15
N THR A 495 -18.08 -27.70 -12.06
CA THR A 495 -18.42 -28.83 -11.20
C THR A 495 -19.01 -28.31 -9.90
N MET A 496 -20.15 -28.85 -9.49
CA MET A 496 -20.73 -28.59 -8.18
C MET A 496 -20.17 -29.63 -7.21
N ASP A 497 -19.60 -29.20 -6.09
CA ASP A 497 -19.21 -30.13 -5.03
C ASP A 497 -20.41 -30.61 -4.23
N ASP A 498 -20.22 -31.64 -3.40
CA ASP A 498 -21.27 -32.26 -2.59
C ASP A 498 -21.88 -31.29 -1.55
N GLN A 499 -21.26 -30.11 -1.34
CA GLN A 499 -21.78 -29.03 -0.48
C GLN A 499 -22.51 -27.93 -1.26
N GLY A 500 -22.73 -28.12 -2.56
CA GLY A 500 -23.39 -27.14 -3.44
C GLY A 500 -22.55 -25.92 -3.79
N SER A 501 -21.25 -25.93 -3.46
CA SER A 501 -20.33 -24.88 -3.89
C SER A 501 -19.88 -25.18 -5.32
N LEU A 502 -20.08 -24.19 -6.19
CA LEU A 502 -19.70 -24.26 -7.59
C LEU A 502 -18.19 -24.02 -7.71
N GLN A 503 -17.45 -25.07 -8.06
CA GLN A 503 -16.04 -24.97 -8.39
C GLN A 503 -15.87 -24.85 -9.91
N TYR A 504 -15.03 -23.90 -10.31
CA TYR A 504 -14.80 -23.64 -11.72
C TYR A 504 -13.36 -23.91 -12.08
N GLN A 505 -13.16 -24.63 -13.18
CA GLN A 505 -11.83 -24.89 -13.70
C GLN A 505 -11.82 -24.73 -15.22
N GLU A 506 -10.82 -24.02 -15.74
CA GLU A 506 -10.51 -24.10 -17.15
C GLU A 506 -9.70 -25.37 -17.41
N GLN A 507 -10.20 -26.22 -18.30
CA GLN A 507 -9.53 -27.45 -18.71
C GLN A 507 -9.26 -27.40 -20.23
N PRO A 508 -8.14 -27.98 -20.71
CA PRO A 508 -7.90 -28.12 -22.14
C PRO A 508 -9.04 -28.86 -22.84
N ARG A 509 -9.44 -28.42 -24.04
CA ARG A 509 -10.49 -29.10 -24.83
C ARG A 509 -10.07 -30.52 -25.20
N THR A 510 -11.01 -31.45 -25.13
CA THR A 510 -10.82 -32.88 -25.50
C THR A 510 -10.76 -33.11 -27.01
N GLU A 511 -11.33 -32.20 -27.81
CA GLU A 511 -11.28 -32.25 -29.27
C GLU A 511 -9.93 -31.70 -29.78
N VAL A 512 -9.18 -32.53 -30.52
CA VAL A 512 -7.88 -32.17 -31.09
C VAL A 512 -8.07 -31.54 -32.48
N SER A 513 -8.63 -30.34 -32.54
CA SER A 513 -8.74 -29.53 -33.78
C SER A 513 -7.74 -28.38 -33.78
N ARG A 514 -7.20 -27.99 -34.95
CA ARG A 514 -6.35 -26.78 -35.04
C ARG A 514 -7.20 -25.54 -34.81
N PHE A 515 -6.57 -24.44 -34.40
CA PHE A 515 -7.32 -23.20 -34.19
C PHE A 515 -7.76 -22.60 -35.54
N ALA A 516 -6.95 -22.75 -36.59
CA ALA A 516 -7.32 -22.38 -37.96
C ALA A 516 -8.59 -23.10 -38.45
N ASP A 517 -8.84 -24.35 -38.03
CA ASP A 517 -10.01 -25.14 -38.46
C ASP A 517 -11.35 -24.52 -38.01
N LEU A 518 -11.33 -23.57 -37.06
CA LEU A 518 -12.52 -22.79 -36.67
C LEU A 518 -13.06 -21.88 -37.78
N ALA A 519 -12.24 -21.60 -38.81
CA ALA A 519 -12.65 -20.89 -40.02
C ALA A 519 -13.14 -21.84 -41.14
N MET A 520 -13.22 -23.16 -40.90
CA MET A 520 -13.81 -24.12 -41.84
C MET A 520 -15.33 -24.31 -41.61
N PRO A 521 -16.09 -24.68 -42.67
CA PRO A 521 -17.51 -24.99 -42.56
C PRO A 521 -17.78 -26.18 -41.62
N ARG A 522 -18.83 -26.07 -40.79
CA ARG A 522 -19.22 -27.13 -39.86
C ARG A 522 -20.01 -28.24 -40.56
N SER A 523 -19.71 -29.50 -40.27
CA SER A 523 -20.58 -30.64 -40.61
C SER A 523 -21.81 -30.65 -39.69
N GLY A 524 -23.01 -30.55 -40.27
CA GLY A 524 -24.27 -30.56 -39.51
C GLY A 524 -24.54 -31.88 -38.78
N PRO A 525 -25.46 -31.89 -37.79
CA PRO A 525 -25.91 -33.13 -37.15
C PRO A 525 -26.49 -34.07 -38.22
N ALA A 526 -26.01 -35.32 -38.22
CA ALA A 526 -26.28 -36.40 -39.16
C ALA A 526 -27.44 -36.18 -40.18
N GLY A 527 -27.10 -36.03 -41.47
CA GLY A 527 -28.00 -36.48 -42.55
C GLY A 527 -28.31 -35.54 -43.72
N ASN A 528 -27.73 -34.34 -43.85
CA ASN A 528 -27.97 -33.53 -45.05
C ASN A 528 -26.70 -32.80 -45.57
N PRO A 529 -26.04 -33.31 -46.64
CA PRO A 529 -24.83 -32.71 -47.20
C PRO A 529 -25.06 -31.40 -47.98
N LEU A 530 -26.30 -30.88 -48.03
CA LEU A 530 -26.68 -29.67 -48.77
C LEU A 530 -26.80 -28.41 -47.91
N VAL A 531 -26.60 -28.48 -46.59
CA VAL A 531 -26.66 -27.31 -45.70
C VAL A 531 -25.30 -27.15 -45.01
N ALA A 532 -24.39 -26.43 -45.67
CA ALA A 532 -23.14 -25.99 -45.04
C ALA A 532 -23.45 -24.86 -44.05
N THR A 533 -23.31 -25.13 -42.76
CA THR A 533 -23.44 -24.14 -41.68
C THR A 533 -22.20 -23.23 -41.60
N GLU A 534 -22.41 -21.96 -41.27
CA GLU A 534 -21.36 -20.93 -41.16
C GLU A 534 -20.23 -21.35 -40.18
N PRO A 535 -18.95 -21.05 -40.49
CA PRO A 535 -17.84 -21.27 -39.58
C PRO A 535 -17.94 -20.43 -38.30
N TYR A 536 -17.31 -20.88 -37.20
CA TYR A 536 -17.25 -20.13 -35.94
C TYR A 536 -16.50 -18.81 -36.08
N LEU A 537 -15.48 -18.76 -36.94
CA LEU A 537 -14.75 -17.56 -37.32
C LEU A 537 -14.97 -17.31 -38.81
N HIS A 538 -15.62 -16.22 -39.18
CA HIS A 538 -15.87 -15.91 -40.58
C HIS A 538 -15.85 -14.41 -40.87
N LEU A 539 -15.61 -14.08 -42.14
CA LEU A 539 -15.68 -12.71 -42.64
C LEU A 539 -16.96 -12.48 -43.42
N LYS A 540 -17.49 -11.26 -43.30
CA LYS A 540 -18.66 -10.82 -44.03
C LYS A 540 -18.27 -9.85 -45.12
N LYS A 541 -18.99 -9.93 -46.24
CA LYS A 541 -18.96 -8.94 -47.32
C LYS A 541 -20.27 -8.16 -47.29
N ARG A 542 -20.20 -6.88 -47.64
CA ARG A 542 -21.38 -6.03 -47.69
C ARG A 542 -22.11 -6.20 -49.02
N SER A 543 -23.39 -6.54 -48.96
CA SER A 543 -24.30 -6.67 -50.10
C SER A 543 -25.54 -5.82 -49.85
N ALA A 544 -25.89 -4.92 -50.79
CA ALA A 544 -27.13 -4.11 -50.80
C ALA A 544 -27.67 -3.70 -49.41
N SER A 545 -26.83 -3.06 -48.58
CA SER A 545 -27.07 -2.59 -47.20
C SER A 545 -27.08 -3.60 -46.03
N ARG A 546 -26.70 -4.86 -46.23
CA ARG A 546 -26.50 -5.85 -45.15
C ARG A 546 -25.12 -6.52 -45.23
N TRP A 547 -24.58 -6.92 -44.07
CA TRP A 547 -23.38 -7.75 -43.99
C TRP A 547 -23.76 -9.23 -44.08
N GLU A 548 -23.23 -9.93 -45.08
CA GLU A 548 -23.51 -11.35 -45.37
C GLU A 548 -22.22 -12.17 -45.34
N TYR A 549 -22.31 -13.44 -44.94
CA TYR A 549 -21.17 -14.36 -44.90
C TYR A 549 -20.51 -14.49 -46.29
N SER A 550 -19.18 -14.39 -46.33
CA SER A 550 -18.39 -14.60 -47.54
C SER A 550 -17.43 -15.79 -47.36
N ALA A 551 -17.68 -16.86 -48.10
CA ALA A 551 -16.81 -18.04 -48.13
C ALA A 551 -15.41 -17.72 -48.68
N GLU A 552 -15.32 -16.80 -49.64
CA GLU A 552 -14.06 -16.37 -50.25
C GLU A 552 -13.18 -15.60 -49.26
N LEU A 553 -13.74 -14.59 -48.58
CA LEU A 553 -13.00 -13.82 -47.57
C LEU A 553 -12.62 -14.71 -46.38
N THR A 554 -13.52 -15.59 -45.95
CA THR A 554 -13.27 -16.52 -44.84
C THR A 554 -12.15 -17.53 -45.17
N ARG A 555 -11.97 -17.90 -46.45
CA ARG A 555 -10.84 -18.73 -46.89
C ARG A 555 -9.49 -18.02 -46.71
N HIS A 556 -9.43 -16.71 -46.95
CA HIS A 556 -8.22 -15.91 -46.71
C HIS A 556 -7.93 -15.82 -45.20
N LEU A 557 -8.97 -15.68 -44.36
CA LEU A 557 -8.82 -15.76 -42.90
C LEU A 557 -8.27 -17.12 -42.44
N TYR A 558 -8.76 -18.22 -43.01
CA TYR A 558 -8.23 -19.57 -42.74
C TYR A 558 -6.74 -19.67 -43.11
N GLN A 559 -6.36 -19.18 -44.31
CA GLN A 559 -4.97 -19.21 -44.78
C GLN A 559 -4.06 -18.41 -43.84
N ALA A 560 -4.46 -17.20 -43.46
CA ALA A 560 -3.69 -16.36 -42.53
C ALA A 560 -3.52 -17.04 -41.16
N LEU A 561 -4.59 -17.61 -40.59
CA LEU A 561 -4.52 -18.36 -39.33
C LEU A 561 -3.60 -19.59 -39.45
N HIS A 562 -3.70 -20.32 -40.55
CA HIS A 562 -2.92 -21.53 -40.78
C HIS A 562 -1.42 -21.25 -40.99
N GLU A 563 -1.10 -20.17 -41.70
CA GLU A 563 0.28 -19.72 -41.93
C GLU A 563 0.95 -19.26 -40.63
N VAL A 564 0.25 -18.48 -39.80
CA VAL A 564 0.75 -18.05 -38.48
C VAL A 564 0.93 -19.26 -37.53
N GLU A 565 0.04 -20.26 -37.59
CA GLU A 565 0.18 -21.49 -36.80
C GLU A 565 1.41 -22.32 -37.20
N THR A 566 1.70 -22.44 -38.50
CA THR A 566 2.68 -23.40 -39.04
C THR A 566 4.06 -22.79 -39.28
N GLN A 567 4.10 -21.65 -39.98
CA GLN A 567 5.34 -20.97 -40.38
C GLN A 567 5.67 -19.85 -39.38
N GLY A 568 4.65 -19.17 -38.88
CA GLY A 568 4.75 -17.96 -38.06
C GLY A 568 4.99 -16.71 -38.90
N ASP A 569 4.56 -15.56 -38.40
CA ASP A 569 4.72 -14.27 -39.11
C ASP A 569 5.33 -13.18 -38.22
N SER A 570 6.11 -12.28 -38.81
CA SER A 570 6.79 -11.18 -38.12
C SER A 570 6.01 -9.88 -38.24
N LEU A 571 5.83 -9.19 -37.12
CA LEU A 571 5.18 -7.88 -37.03
C LEU A 571 6.19 -6.75 -36.72
N SER A 572 7.49 -7.03 -36.90
CA SER A 572 8.59 -6.13 -36.52
C SER A 572 8.57 -4.74 -37.18
N ALA A 573 7.96 -4.63 -38.36
CA ALA A 573 7.81 -3.35 -39.07
C ALA A 573 6.57 -2.54 -38.64
N GLN A 574 5.69 -3.08 -37.79
CA GLN A 574 4.42 -2.47 -37.43
C GLN A 574 4.52 -1.63 -36.14
N THR A 575 3.81 -0.49 -36.10
CA THR A 575 3.55 0.28 -34.88
C THR A 575 2.07 0.22 -34.55
N VAL A 576 1.73 -0.21 -33.33
CA VAL A 576 0.35 -0.45 -32.90
C VAL A 576 0.02 0.45 -31.72
N LEU A 577 -1.07 1.21 -31.79
CA LEU A 577 -1.65 1.94 -30.66
C LEU A 577 -2.82 1.13 -30.11
N ILE A 578 -2.77 0.79 -28.82
CA ILE A 578 -3.84 0.05 -28.14
C ILE A 578 -4.35 0.88 -26.96
N THR A 579 -5.64 1.18 -27.00
CA THR A 579 -6.38 1.82 -25.92
C THR A 579 -7.29 0.81 -25.23
N GLY A 580 -7.53 0.98 -23.93
CA GLY A 580 -8.36 0.03 -23.16
C GLY A 580 -7.71 -1.36 -22.97
N ALA A 581 -6.38 -1.47 -23.08
CA ALA A 581 -5.63 -2.69 -22.78
C ALA A 581 -5.44 -2.89 -21.26
N GLY A 582 -6.52 -2.67 -20.51
CA GLY A 582 -6.55 -2.80 -19.07
C GLY A 582 -6.27 -4.23 -18.62
N ILE A 583 -6.14 -4.35 -17.32
CA ILE A 583 -5.57 -5.54 -16.74
C ILE A 583 -6.52 -6.76 -16.86
N GLY A 584 -6.08 -7.93 -17.36
CA GLY A 584 -6.95 -9.09 -17.65
C GLY A 584 -7.89 -8.92 -18.85
N SER A 585 -7.73 -7.85 -19.64
CA SER A 585 -8.52 -7.60 -20.85
C SER A 585 -8.02 -8.39 -22.07
N ILE A 586 -8.85 -8.44 -23.12
CA ILE A 586 -8.44 -8.93 -24.44
C ILE A 586 -7.26 -8.11 -24.98
N GLY A 587 -7.28 -6.78 -24.79
CA GLY A 587 -6.20 -5.89 -25.24
C GLY A 587 -4.86 -6.20 -24.60
N ALA A 588 -4.84 -6.62 -23.32
CA ALA A 588 -3.62 -7.06 -22.64
C ALA A 588 -3.04 -8.34 -23.25
N ALA A 589 -3.89 -9.31 -23.59
CA ALA A 589 -3.44 -10.52 -24.30
C ALA A 589 -2.99 -10.23 -25.74
N MET A 590 -3.59 -9.23 -26.40
CA MET A 590 -3.13 -8.76 -27.72
C MET A 590 -1.73 -8.14 -27.65
N ILE A 591 -1.44 -7.34 -26.61
CA ILE A 591 -0.09 -6.78 -26.39
C ILE A 591 0.96 -7.89 -26.36
N MET A 592 0.69 -9.00 -25.65
CA MET A 592 1.63 -10.12 -25.57
C MET A 592 1.97 -10.68 -26.95
N HIS A 593 0.94 -10.90 -27.79
CA HIS A 593 1.13 -11.41 -29.14
C HIS A 593 1.81 -10.40 -30.07
N PHE A 594 1.44 -9.11 -30.03
CA PHE A 594 2.14 -8.07 -30.79
C PHE A 594 3.63 -7.96 -30.42
N LEU A 595 3.95 -8.02 -29.13
CA LEU A 595 5.34 -8.03 -28.66
C LEU A 595 6.09 -9.31 -29.06
N GLN A 596 5.41 -10.48 -29.05
CA GLN A 596 5.98 -11.73 -29.57
C GLN A 596 6.35 -11.61 -31.06
N GLY A 597 5.52 -10.93 -31.85
CA GLY A 597 5.79 -10.62 -33.26
C GLY A 597 6.81 -9.50 -33.48
N GLY A 598 7.32 -8.87 -32.42
CA GLY A 598 8.31 -7.78 -32.51
C GLY A 598 7.73 -6.40 -32.84
N ALA A 599 6.41 -6.20 -32.79
CA ALA A 599 5.78 -4.92 -33.09
C ALA A 599 6.11 -3.84 -32.02
N ARG A 600 6.16 -2.58 -32.45
CA ARG A 600 6.26 -1.44 -31.52
C ARG A 600 4.88 -1.07 -31.00
N VAL A 601 4.60 -1.31 -29.72
CA VAL A 601 3.27 -1.10 -29.13
C VAL A 601 3.25 0.14 -28.23
N LEU A 602 2.31 1.05 -28.50
CA LEU A 602 1.95 2.19 -27.67
C LEU A 602 0.69 1.84 -26.88
N VAL A 603 0.78 1.86 -25.55
CA VAL A 603 -0.33 1.47 -24.66
C VAL A 603 -0.77 2.67 -23.83
N THR A 604 -2.07 2.96 -23.82
CA THR A 604 -2.64 4.00 -22.95
C THR A 604 -3.28 3.38 -21.71
N THR A 605 -2.99 3.93 -20.53
CA THR A 605 -3.65 3.54 -19.27
C THR A 605 -4.40 4.70 -18.65
N SER A 606 -5.59 4.44 -18.10
CA SER A 606 -6.36 5.43 -17.34
C SER A 606 -5.93 5.48 -15.87
N SER A 607 -5.35 4.42 -15.31
CA SER A 607 -4.79 4.37 -13.95
C SER A 607 -3.27 4.19 -13.99
N MET A 608 -2.50 5.23 -13.67
CA MET A 608 -1.04 5.14 -13.57
C MET A 608 -0.66 5.04 -12.09
N SER A 609 -0.20 3.87 -11.65
CA SER A 609 0.38 3.66 -10.31
C SER A 609 1.61 2.73 -10.43
N PRO A 610 2.52 2.69 -9.44
CA PRO A 610 3.70 1.80 -9.48
C PRO A 610 3.30 0.34 -9.55
N GLN A 611 2.23 -0.02 -8.84
CA GLN A 611 1.62 -1.34 -8.86
C GLN A 611 1.00 -1.62 -10.22
N VAL A 612 0.43 -0.63 -10.91
CA VAL A 612 -0.10 -0.78 -12.27
C VAL A 612 1.04 -0.84 -13.30
N ALA A 613 2.15 -0.11 -13.15
CA ALA A 613 3.33 -0.19 -14.04
C ALA A 613 4.11 -1.52 -13.90
N GLN A 614 4.29 -2.05 -12.69
CA GLN A 614 4.83 -3.40 -12.44
C GLN A 614 3.83 -4.51 -12.79
N LYS A 615 2.51 -4.26 -12.79
CA LYS A 615 1.49 -5.27 -13.12
C LYS A 615 0.96 -5.18 -14.55
N TYR A 616 1.26 -4.15 -15.34
CA TYR A 616 1.30 -4.22 -16.82
C TYR A 616 2.34 -5.26 -17.32
N GLN A 617 3.20 -5.73 -16.42
CA GLN A 617 4.06 -6.92 -16.56
C GLN A 617 3.38 -8.25 -16.12
N ALA A 618 2.17 -8.24 -15.50
CA ALA A 618 1.53 -9.41 -14.88
C ALA A 618 -0.02 -9.33 -14.73
N LEU A 619 -0.74 -8.92 -15.78
CA LEU A 619 -2.09 -8.32 -15.70
C LEU A 619 -3.30 -9.17 -15.11
N HIS A 620 -4.02 -8.68 -14.05
CA HIS A 620 -5.51 -8.75 -13.79
C HIS A 620 -6.36 -7.44 -13.50
N GLY A 621 -7.67 -7.36 -13.88
CA GLY A 621 -8.82 -6.67 -13.18
C GLY A 621 -9.76 -5.75 -14.01
N THR A 622 -11.11 -5.63 -13.89
CA THR A 622 -12.05 -5.54 -12.70
C THR A 622 -13.55 -5.30 -13.15
N PHE A 623 -14.57 -5.65 -12.33
CA PHE A 623 -16.04 -5.26 -12.21
C PHE A 623 -16.91 -4.64 -13.35
N GLY A 624 -18.24 -4.89 -13.33
CA GLY A 624 -19.25 -4.44 -14.32
C GLY A 624 -20.56 -3.80 -13.79
N GLY A 625 -21.34 -3.22 -14.73
CA GLY A 625 -22.63 -2.52 -14.58
C GLY A 625 -22.90 -1.56 -15.78
N ASP A 626 -23.75 -1.93 -16.74
CA ASP A 626 -23.62 -1.47 -18.13
C ASP A 626 -24.65 -0.39 -18.54
N GLY A 627 -24.19 0.85 -18.80
CA GLY A 627 -24.97 1.99 -19.33
C GLY A 627 -25.00 2.08 -20.88
N LEU A 628 -24.67 3.25 -21.46
CA LEU A 628 -24.69 3.62 -22.92
C LEU A 628 -23.70 2.84 -23.84
N TYR A 629 -23.31 1.64 -23.44
CA TYR A 629 -22.34 0.82 -24.16
C TYR A 629 -22.84 0.43 -25.56
N SER A 630 -24.13 0.10 -25.68
CA SER A 630 -24.72 -0.42 -26.92
C SER A 630 -24.79 0.63 -28.04
N GLU A 631 -25.13 1.86 -27.69
CA GLU A 631 -25.26 3.00 -28.58
C GLU A 631 -23.88 3.44 -29.09
N SER A 632 -22.89 3.43 -28.21
CA SER A 632 -21.49 3.72 -28.56
C SER A 632 -20.92 2.70 -29.56
N LYS A 633 -21.27 1.42 -29.41
CA LYS A 633 -20.82 0.35 -30.33
C LYS A 633 -21.54 0.42 -31.69
N LEU A 634 -22.84 0.71 -31.69
CA LEU A 634 -23.62 0.85 -32.92
C LEU A 634 -23.15 2.06 -33.75
N ALA A 635 -22.78 3.17 -33.11
CA ALA A 635 -22.27 4.36 -33.79
C ALA A 635 -20.99 4.08 -34.61
N LEU A 636 -20.13 3.15 -34.17
CA LEU A 636 -18.89 2.79 -34.88
C LEU A 636 -19.15 2.12 -36.24
N GLU A 637 -20.32 1.51 -36.44
CA GLU A 637 -20.66 0.90 -37.74
C GLU A 637 -20.83 1.95 -38.86
N THR A 638 -21.09 3.22 -38.50
CA THR A 638 -21.15 4.32 -39.46
C THR A 638 -19.82 4.56 -40.17
N LEU A 639 -18.69 4.24 -39.52
CA LEU A 639 -17.34 4.40 -40.10
C LEU A 639 -17.16 3.59 -41.38
N PHE A 640 -17.82 2.44 -41.51
CA PHE A 640 -17.81 1.64 -42.74
C PHE A 640 -18.43 2.36 -43.94
N ASN A 641 -19.37 3.29 -43.70
CA ASN A 641 -19.93 4.15 -44.74
C ASN A 641 -19.03 5.36 -44.98
N SER A 642 -18.59 6.00 -43.90
CA SER A 642 -17.71 7.17 -43.97
C SER A 642 -16.42 6.89 -44.74
N TRP A 643 -15.87 5.67 -44.66
CA TRP A 643 -14.69 5.27 -45.44
C TRP A 643 -14.87 5.48 -46.96
N TYR A 644 -16.05 5.20 -47.50
CA TYR A 644 -16.36 5.40 -48.93
C TYR A 644 -16.82 6.83 -49.25
N SER A 645 -17.46 7.52 -48.30
CA SER A 645 -18.05 8.84 -48.54
C SER A 645 -17.12 10.01 -48.23
N GLU A 646 -16.05 9.78 -47.47
CA GLU A 646 -15.09 10.79 -47.02
C GLU A 646 -13.69 10.54 -47.60
N ASN A 647 -12.75 11.47 -47.36
CA ASN A 647 -11.47 11.55 -48.06
C ASN A 647 -10.27 10.94 -47.30
N TRP A 648 -10.51 10.06 -46.34
CA TRP A 648 -9.47 9.45 -45.51
C TRP A 648 -9.16 7.97 -45.82
N GLN A 649 -9.75 7.43 -46.89
CA GLN A 649 -9.51 6.06 -47.37
C GLN A 649 -8.01 5.75 -47.63
N ASP A 650 -7.23 6.75 -48.06
CA ASP A 650 -5.80 6.61 -48.36
C ASP A 650 -4.92 6.58 -47.09
N TYR A 651 -5.45 7.02 -45.94
CA TYR A 651 -4.72 7.15 -44.69
C TYR A 651 -5.18 6.16 -43.61
N LEU A 652 -6.40 5.61 -43.71
CA LEU A 652 -6.98 4.74 -42.70
C LEU A 652 -7.86 3.64 -43.31
N SER A 653 -7.53 2.39 -43.00
CA SER A 653 -8.32 1.19 -43.34
C SER A 653 -9.11 0.71 -42.13
N ILE A 654 -10.32 0.17 -42.35
CA ILE A 654 -11.20 -0.27 -41.27
C ILE A 654 -11.37 -1.78 -41.28
N CYS A 655 -11.00 -2.42 -40.17
CA CYS A 655 -11.35 -3.79 -39.87
C CYS A 655 -12.21 -3.83 -38.60
N GLY A 656 -13.51 -4.09 -38.73
CA GLY A 656 -14.39 -4.26 -37.58
C GLY A 656 -14.45 -5.71 -37.13
N ALA A 657 -14.01 -5.96 -35.90
CA ALA A 657 -14.17 -7.25 -35.25
C ALA A 657 -15.35 -7.19 -34.26
N VAL A 658 -16.39 -7.99 -34.54
CA VAL A 658 -17.46 -8.26 -33.57
C VAL A 658 -16.94 -9.35 -32.63
N ILE A 659 -16.69 -8.97 -31.38
CA ILE A 659 -16.10 -9.85 -30.37
C ILE A 659 -17.21 -10.67 -29.71
N GLY A 660 -17.03 -11.99 -29.70
CA GLY A 660 -17.94 -12.94 -29.07
C GLY A 660 -17.68 -13.15 -27.58
N TRP A 661 -18.39 -14.11 -26.99
CA TRP A 661 -18.26 -14.44 -25.56
C TRP A 661 -16.83 -14.82 -25.17
N THR A 662 -16.18 -13.96 -24.37
CA THR A 662 -14.78 -14.12 -23.98
C THR A 662 -14.66 -14.25 -22.46
N ARG A 663 -14.26 -15.44 -22.00
CA ARG A 663 -14.13 -15.83 -20.59
C ARG A 663 -12.89 -15.25 -19.91
N GLY A 664 -12.92 -15.17 -18.58
CA GLY A 664 -11.73 -14.87 -17.76
C GLY A 664 -11.28 -13.41 -17.76
N THR A 665 -12.12 -12.48 -18.22
CA THR A 665 -11.82 -11.04 -18.27
C THR A 665 -12.03 -10.30 -16.94
N GLY A 666 -12.33 -11.02 -15.85
CA GLY A 666 -12.63 -10.47 -14.52
C GLY A 666 -14.00 -9.76 -14.42
N LEU A 667 -14.47 -9.15 -15.51
CA LEU A 667 -15.82 -8.57 -15.65
C LEU A 667 -16.92 -9.63 -15.78
N MET A 668 -16.61 -10.74 -16.46
CA MET A 668 -17.58 -11.78 -16.84
C MET A 668 -17.53 -13.03 -15.95
N ASN A 669 -16.98 -12.97 -14.73
CA ASN A 669 -16.88 -14.17 -13.87
C ASN A 669 -18.24 -14.84 -13.58
N GLN A 670 -19.33 -14.05 -13.50
CA GLN A 670 -20.71 -14.57 -13.37
C GLN A 670 -21.25 -15.17 -14.69
N ASN A 671 -20.79 -14.65 -15.81
CA ASN A 671 -21.11 -15.13 -17.16
C ASN A 671 -20.32 -16.42 -17.48
N ASP A 672 -19.11 -16.57 -16.93
CA ASP A 672 -18.30 -17.79 -17.05
C ASP A 672 -19.02 -19.02 -16.46
N LEU A 673 -20.01 -18.81 -15.56
CA LEU A 673 -20.85 -19.87 -14.98
C LEU A 673 -21.66 -20.62 -16.03
N VAL A 674 -22.26 -19.86 -16.95
CA VAL A 674 -23.15 -20.39 -17.98
C VAL A 674 -22.39 -20.80 -19.24
N ALA A 675 -21.09 -20.53 -19.33
CA ALA A 675 -20.28 -20.80 -20.50
C ALA A 675 -20.29 -22.30 -20.90
N GLU A 676 -20.21 -23.22 -19.93
CA GLU A 676 -20.32 -24.66 -20.22
C GLU A 676 -21.70 -25.03 -20.80
N GLY A 677 -22.77 -24.44 -20.27
CA GLY A 677 -24.14 -24.63 -20.76
C GLY A 677 -24.33 -24.10 -22.17
N ILE A 678 -23.74 -22.93 -22.47
CA ILE A 678 -23.72 -22.31 -23.81
C ILE A 678 -22.98 -23.21 -24.81
N GLU A 679 -21.85 -23.80 -24.41
CA GLU A 679 -21.10 -24.72 -25.29
C GLU A 679 -21.86 -26.02 -25.56
N LYS A 680 -22.59 -26.56 -24.58
CA LYS A 680 -23.49 -27.71 -24.77
C LYS A 680 -24.62 -27.42 -25.77
N ALA A 681 -25.02 -26.16 -25.94
CA ALA A 681 -26.01 -25.75 -26.95
C ALA A 681 -25.45 -25.67 -28.39
N GLY A 682 -24.18 -26.05 -28.61
CA GLY A 682 -23.55 -26.06 -29.93
C GLY A 682 -22.90 -24.74 -30.33
N MET A 683 -22.77 -23.80 -29.39
CA MET A 683 -22.01 -22.55 -29.52
C MET A 683 -20.57 -22.73 -29.00
N ARG A 684 -19.70 -21.75 -29.24
CA ARG A 684 -18.30 -21.78 -28.74
C ARG A 684 -17.96 -20.50 -28.00
N THR A 685 -17.40 -20.64 -26.79
CA THR A 685 -16.86 -19.50 -26.02
C THR A 685 -15.34 -19.47 -26.13
N PHE A 686 -14.76 -18.29 -26.03
CA PHE A 686 -13.32 -18.09 -26.19
C PHE A 686 -12.67 -17.69 -24.87
N SER A 687 -11.43 -18.11 -24.67
CA SER A 687 -10.56 -17.64 -23.58
C SER A 687 -9.65 -16.50 -24.12
N GLN A 688 -8.39 -16.47 -23.70
CA GLN A 688 -7.35 -15.64 -24.33
C GLN A 688 -7.14 -15.95 -25.84
N GLU A 689 -7.69 -17.07 -26.34
CA GLU A 689 -7.80 -17.40 -27.76
C GLU A 689 -8.36 -16.24 -28.63
N MET A 690 -9.24 -15.40 -28.09
CA MET A 690 -9.80 -14.27 -28.81
C MET A 690 -8.73 -13.25 -29.21
N ALA A 691 -7.73 -13.02 -28.35
CA ALA A 691 -6.65 -12.08 -28.63
C ALA A 691 -5.78 -12.56 -29.80
N TYR A 692 -5.50 -13.86 -29.88
CA TYR A 692 -4.78 -14.48 -31.00
C TYR A 692 -5.54 -14.27 -32.32
N ALA A 693 -6.86 -14.52 -32.34
CA ALA A 693 -7.68 -14.31 -33.54
C ALA A 693 -7.70 -12.84 -34.00
N LEU A 694 -7.71 -11.88 -33.07
CA LEU A 694 -7.69 -10.45 -33.40
C LEU A 694 -6.33 -10.00 -33.95
N VAL A 695 -5.24 -10.50 -33.39
CA VAL A 695 -3.88 -10.20 -33.89
C VAL A 695 -3.65 -10.79 -35.28
N CYS A 696 -4.24 -11.96 -35.57
CA CYS A 696 -4.17 -12.56 -36.91
C CYS A 696 -4.87 -11.73 -38.01
N LEU A 697 -5.76 -10.80 -37.64
CA LEU A 697 -6.35 -9.85 -38.59
C LEU A 697 -5.36 -8.72 -38.98
N CYS A 698 -4.25 -8.57 -38.26
CA CYS A 698 -3.20 -7.57 -38.51
C CYS A 698 -2.01 -8.12 -39.32
N VAL A 699 -2.08 -9.39 -39.73
CA VAL A 699 -1.05 -10.12 -40.50
C VAL A 699 -1.14 -9.74 -41.98
N GLY A 700 -0.04 -9.83 -42.72
CA GLY A 700 0.11 -9.31 -44.09
C GLY A 700 -1.09 -9.53 -45.03
N PRO A 701 -1.57 -10.78 -45.24
CA PRO A 701 -2.67 -11.06 -46.16
C PRO A 701 -4.01 -10.41 -45.77
N MET A 702 -4.25 -10.20 -44.47
CA MET A 702 -5.46 -9.56 -43.96
C MET A 702 -5.37 -8.04 -44.00
N TYR A 703 -4.17 -7.50 -43.78
CA TYR A 703 -3.88 -6.08 -43.90
C TYR A 703 -4.10 -5.59 -45.34
N GLU A 704 -3.55 -6.29 -46.33
CA GLU A 704 -3.74 -5.99 -47.76
C GLU A 704 -5.23 -5.99 -48.14
N LEU A 705 -5.99 -6.97 -47.63
CA LEU A 705 -7.42 -7.08 -47.88
C LEU A 705 -8.22 -5.88 -47.32
N CYS A 706 -7.82 -5.34 -46.17
CA CYS A 706 -8.47 -4.17 -45.55
C CYS A 706 -8.14 -2.86 -46.27
N GLN A 707 -7.07 -2.81 -47.10
CA GLN A 707 -6.77 -1.65 -47.94
C GLN A 707 -7.74 -1.55 -49.13
N GLU A 708 -8.20 -2.69 -49.65
CA GLU A 708 -9.12 -2.73 -50.79
C GLU A 708 -10.57 -2.49 -50.39
N ALA A 709 -11.02 -3.04 -49.27
CA ALA A 709 -12.38 -2.84 -48.75
C ALA A 709 -12.46 -3.08 -47.23
N PRO A 710 -13.38 -2.42 -46.51
CA PRO A 710 -13.59 -2.68 -45.09
C PRO A 710 -14.09 -4.10 -44.81
N ALA A 711 -13.50 -4.76 -43.81
CA ALA A 711 -13.87 -6.13 -43.40
C ALA A 711 -14.63 -6.16 -42.07
N SER A 712 -15.62 -7.04 -41.96
CA SER A 712 -16.38 -7.30 -40.72
C SER A 712 -16.31 -8.78 -40.35
N CYS A 713 -15.97 -9.10 -39.09
CA CYS A 713 -15.85 -10.46 -38.54
C CYS A 713 -16.90 -10.67 -37.44
N ASP A 714 -17.77 -11.69 -37.51
CA ASP A 714 -18.91 -11.90 -36.58
C ASP A 714 -18.75 -13.12 -35.64
N LYS A 715 -19.19 -13.01 -34.36
CA LYS A 715 -18.98 -14.01 -33.28
C LYS A 715 -20.03 -14.04 -32.12
N ASN A 716 -21.30 -13.69 -32.33
CA ASN A 716 -22.24 -13.31 -31.25
C ASN A 716 -23.09 -14.45 -30.57
N LEU A 717 -23.64 -14.24 -29.34
CA LEU A 717 -24.97 -14.69 -28.81
C LEU A 717 -25.32 -14.28 -27.33
N LYS A 718 -26.63 -14.28 -26.98
CA LYS A 718 -27.37 -13.61 -25.86
C LYS A 718 -27.90 -14.55 -24.71
N ASP A 719 -28.21 -13.95 -23.54
CA ASP A 719 -28.42 -14.51 -22.18
C ASP A 719 -29.82 -14.99 -21.72
N ARG A 720 -29.84 -15.83 -20.64
CA ARG A 720 -30.71 -15.76 -19.42
C ARG A 720 -30.44 -16.88 -18.37
N SER A 721 -30.47 -16.56 -17.05
CA SER A 721 -31.20 -17.29 -15.96
C SER A 721 -30.58 -17.13 -14.54
N GLU A 722 -31.40 -16.80 -13.51
CA GLU A 722 -31.01 -16.57 -12.09
C GLU A 722 -31.75 -17.45 -11.04
N ILE A 723 -32.51 -18.48 -11.42
CA ILE A 723 -33.52 -19.06 -10.49
C ILE A 723 -32.99 -20.15 -9.53
N GLN A 724 -31.77 -20.67 -9.69
CA GLN A 724 -31.31 -21.88 -8.97
C GLN A 724 -30.54 -21.62 -7.65
N ALA A 725 -29.99 -20.41 -7.45
CA ALA A 725 -29.24 -20.08 -6.23
C ALA A 725 -30.14 -19.92 -4.98
N ALA A 726 -31.40 -19.53 -5.18
CA ALA A 726 -32.35 -19.34 -4.08
C ALA A 726 -32.82 -20.66 -3.45
N LEU A 727 -32.91 -21.75 -4.23
CA LEU A 727 -33.41 -23.04 -3.75
C LEU A 727 -32.44 -23.74 -2.79
N PHE A 728 -31.13 -23.61 -3.00
CA PHE A 728 -30.13 -24.28 -2.16
C PHE A 728 -29.92 -23.59 -0.80
N GLN A 729 -30.18 -22.28 -0.73
CA GLN A 729 -30.07 -21.51 0.50
C GLN A 729 -31.24 -21.83 1.45
N GLU A 730 -32.44 -22.07 0.91
CA GLU A 730 -33.60 -22.55 1.66
C GLU A 730 -33.38 -23.99 2.18
N ASP A 731 -32.90 -24.92 1.35
CA ASP A 731 -32.64 -26.32 1.77
C ASP A 731 -31.59 -26.41 2.91
N LYS A 732 -30.59 -25.52 2.90
CA LYS A 732 -29.55 -25.48 3.95
C LYS A 732 -30.10 -24.97 5.28
N ILE A 733 -30.99 -23.98 5.25
CA ILE A 733 -31.66 -23.44 6.45
C ILE A 733 -32.64 -24.48 7.02
N GLU A 734 -33.34 -25.22 6.15
CA GLU A 734 -34.28 -26.27 6.55
C GLU A 734 -33.57 -27.51 7.15
N ALA A 735 -32.38 -27.85 6.64
CA ALA A 735 -31.52 -28.89 7.20
C ALA A 735 -30.91 -28.52 8.57
N GLU A 736 -30.56 -27.24 8.78
CA GLU A 736 -30.04 -26.73 10.06
C GLU A 736 -31.11 -26.71 11.17
N TRP A 737 -32.40 -26.62 10.82
CA TRP A 737 -33.51 -26.64 11.78
C TRP A 737 -34.02 -28.05 12.13
N SER A 738 -33.74 -29.05 11.31
CA SER A 738 -34.33 -30.41 11.43
C SER A 738 -33.47 -31.42 12.20
N SER A 739 -32.24 -31.09 12.60
CA SER A 739 -31.38 -31.99 13.39
C SER A 739 -30.84 -31.33 14.67
N PRO A 740 -30.94 -31.96 15.86
CA PRO A 740 -30.25 -31.47 17.05
C PRO A 740 -28.74 -31.59 16.83
N VAL A 741 -28.05 -30.45 16.93
CA VAL A 741 -26.60 -30.32 16.69
C VAL A 741 -25.82 -31.21 17.66
N ALA A 742 -25.47 -32.42 17.24
CA ALA A 742 -24.25 -33.04 17.71
C ALA A 742 -23.11 -32.22 17.10
N GLN A 743 -22.41 -31.43 17.92
CA GLN A 743 -21.17 -30.78 17.52
C GLN A 743 -20.21 -31.87 17.03
N ALA A 744 -20.18 -32.09 15.71
CA ALA A 744 -19.11 -32.81 15.07
C ALA A 744 -17.83 -32.06 15.47
N ALA A 745 -16.89 -32.77 16.09
CA ALA A 745 -15.66 -32.20 16.59
C ALA A 745 -15.01 -31.40 15.45
N ALA A 746 -15.00 -30.07 15.57
CA ALA A 746 -14.26 -29.21 14.68
C ALA A 746 -12.82 -29.71 14.70
N VAL A 747 -12.31 -30.15 13.55
CA VAL A 747 -10.90 -30.45 13.41
C VAL A 747 -10.18 -29.15 13.73
N SER A 748 -9.44 -29.09 14.84
CA SER A 748 -8.72 -27.88 15.21
C SER A 748 -7.66 -27.64 14.14
N GLU A 749 -7.85 -26.64 13.28
CA GLU A 749 -6.79 -26.19 12.40
C GLU A 749 -5.62 -25.72 13.27
N LEU A 750 -4.46 -26.34 13.08
CA LEU A 750 -3.25 -25.94 13.78
C LEU A 750 -2.85 -24.54 13.28
N GLU A 751 -3.09 -23.52 14.10
CA GLU A 751 -2.64 -22.16 13.81
C GLU A 751 -1.11 -22.12 13.70
N HIS A 752 -0.61 -21.68 12.55
CA HIS A 752 0.83 -21.50 12.34
C HIS A 752 1.30 -20.25 13.12
N ARG A 753 2.15 -20.44 14.11
CA ARG A 753 2.79 -19.35 14.88
C ARG A 753 4.18 -19.10 14.34
N ALA A 754 4.59 -17.82 14.32
CA ALA A 754 5.94 -17.46 13.90
C ALA A 754 6.97 -18.13 14.81
N HIS A 755 8.00 -18.71 14.19
CA HIS A 755 9.12 -19.30 14.89
C HIS A 755 10.41 -18.65 14.41
N VAL A 756 10.70 -17.43 14.88
CA VAL A 756 11.91 -16.69 14.52
C VAL A 756 13.15 -17.47 14.98
N ARG A 757 13.99 -17.92 14.03
CA ARG A 757 15.24 -18.67 14.29
C ARG A 757 16.45 -17.86 13.86
N GLN A 758 17.59 -18.01 14.53
CA GLN A 758 18.85 -17.52 13.97
C GLN A 758 19.28 -18.42 12.82
N ASP A 759 19.41 -17.88 11.61
CA ASP A 759 19.82 -18.64 10.43
C ASP A 759 21.34 -18.81 10.44
N PHE A 760 21.80 -19.86 11.12
CA PHE A 760 23.17 -20.31 11.04
C PHE A 760 23.39 -21.12 9.76
N PRO A 761 24.59 -21.03 9.15
CA PRO A 761 24.94 -21.89 8.02
C PRO A 761 24.73 -23.37 8.37
N ARG A 762 24.22 -24.16 7.43
CA ARG A 762 24.05 -25.60 7.59
C ARG A 762 25.38 -26.25 7.97
N VAL A 763 25.36 -27.11 8.99
CA VAL A 763 26.50 -27.95 9.37
C VAL A 763 26.81 -28.92 8.22
N GLN A 764 28.07 -28.92 7.78
CA GLN A 764 28.54 -29.72 6.65
C GLN A 764 29.06 -31.07 7.13
N GLU A 765 28.79 -32.12 6.36
CA GLU A 765 29.35 -33.45 6.61
C GLU A 765 30.69 -33.59 5.88
N TYR A 766 31.73 -34.02 6.58
CA TYR A 766 33.09 -34.07 6.04
C TYR A 766 33.20 -34.90 4.74
N ASP A 767 32.74 -36.15 4.77
CA ASP A 767 32.90 -37.08 3.65
C ASP A 767 32.10 -36.67 2.40
N ARG A 768 30.92 -36.08 2.60
CA ARG A 768 30.02 -35.69 1.50
C ARG A 768 30.32 -34.29 0.96
N ASP A 769 30.44 -33.32 1.85
CA ASP A 769 30.40 -31.89 1.50
C ASP A 769 31.79 -31.26 1.38
N ILE A 770 32.83 -31.87 1.98
CA ILE A 770 34.16 -31.26 2.15
C ILE A 770 35.25 -32.07 1.43
N ALA A 771 35.35 -33.38 1.68
CA ALA A 771 36.41 -34.24 1.15
C ALA A 771 36.59 -34.17 -0.39
N PRO A 772 35.53 -34.10 -1.22
CA PRO A 772 35.67 -33.95 -2.67
C PRO A 772 36.29 -32.62 -3.11
N LEU A 773 36.13 -31.57 -2.31
CA LEU A 773 36.64 -30.22 -2.61
C LEU A 773 38.07 -30.03 -2.12
N SER A 774 38.63 -30.99 -1.38
CA SER A 774 39.73 -30.72 -0.47
C SER A 774 41.00 -31.54 -0.64
N ALA A 775 41.02 -32.51 -1.55
CA ALA A 775 42.17 -33.41 -1.74
C ALA A 775 43.50 -32.65 -1.98
N ASP A 776 43.47 -31.53 -2.70
CA ASP A 776 44.64 -30.69 -2.98
C ASP A 776 44.81 -29.49 -2.02
N MET A 777 43.81 -29.18 -1.17
CA MET A 777 43.86 -28.02 -0.27
C MET A 777 44.30 -28.37 1.16
N GLN A 778 44.38 -29.66 1.48
CA GLN A 778 44.59 -30.12 2.83
C GLN A 778 45.94 -29.69 3.40
N GLY A 779 45.92 -28.96 4.51
CA GLY A 779 47.13 -28.45 5.17
C GLY A 779 47.92 -27.42 4.36
N MET A 780 47.33 -26.83 3.31
CA MET A 780 47.97 -25.80 2.48
C MET A 780 47.72 -24.38 2.99
N VAL A 781 46.53 -24.09 3.51
CA VAL A 781 46.12 -22.74 3.95
C VAL A 781 46.39 -22.56 5.44
N ASP A 782 47.05 -21.45 5.83
CA ASP A 782 47.23 -21.10 7.24
C ASP A 782 45.94 -20.51 7.84
N LEU A 783 45.36 -21.21 8.82
CA LEU A 783 44.11 -20.82 9.49
C LEU A 783 44.32 -19.72 10.54
N HIS A 784 45.55 -19.47 11.01
CA HIS A 784 45.81 -18.43 11.99
C HIS A 784 45.73 -17.02 11.39
N ARG A 785 46.08 -16.88 10.10
CA ARG A 785 46.02 -15.61 9.36
C ARG A 785 44.88 -15.55 8.34
N THR A 786 44.01 -16.55 8.31
CA THR A 786 42.80 -16.53 7.47
C THR A 786 41.68 -15.79 8.22
N VAL A 787 41.14 -14.73 7.62
CA VAL A 787 40.07 -13.91 8.20
C VAL A 787 38.70 -14.44 7.78
N VAL A 788 37.80 -14.60 8.74
CA VAL A 788 36.42 -15.05 8.49
C VAL A 788 35.39 -14.15 9.13
N VAL A 789 34.23 -14.02 8.47
CA VAL A 789 33.05 -13.35 9.00
C VAL A 789 32.24 -14.36 9.81
N MET A 790 32.04 -14.10 11.10
CA MET A 790 31.28 -14.98 11.99
C MET A 790 29.83 -14.53 12.18
N GLY A 791 29.59 -13.22 12.18
CA GLY A 791 28.29 -12.61 12.36
C GLY A 791 28.20 -11.28 11.64
N PHE A 792 26.98 -10.89 11.30
CA PHE A 792 26.67 -9.59 10.74
C PHE A 792 25.30 -9.14 11.23
N SER A 793 25.10 -7.83 11.31
CA SER A 793 23.81 -7.22 11.60
C SER A 793 23.75 -5.84 10.96
N GLU A 794 22.55 -5.37 10.69
CA GLU A 794 22.29 -4.03 10.21
C GLU A 794 21.05 -3.46 10.90
N LEU A 795 20.94 -2.14 10.88
CA LEU A 795 19.71 -1.41 11.14
C LEU A 795 19.54 -0.40 10.00
N GLY A 796 18.51 -0.59 9.19
CA GLY A 796 18.23 0.27 8.04
C GLY A 796 16.73 0.40 7.77
N PRO A 797 16.34 0.95 6.59
CA PRO A 797 14.94 1.22 6.27
C PRO A 797 14.01 -0.01 6.33
N HIS A 798 14.56 -1.21 6.09
CA HIS A 798 13.82 -2.47 6.15
C HIS A 798 14.06 -3.24 7.46
N GLY A 799 14.39 -2.54 8.55
CA GLY A 799 14.65 -3.17 9.85
C GLY A 799 16.06 -3.75 9.91
N ASN A 800 16.16 -5.05 10.22
CA ASN A 800 17.44 -5.74 10.37
C ASN A 800 17.79 -6.57 9.13
N ALA A 801 18.93 -7.27 9.21
CA ALA A 801 19.48 -8.03 8.08
C ALA A 801 18.56 -9.15 7.58
N ARG A 802 17.69 -9.71 8.43
CA ARG A 802 16.74 -10.76 8.03
C ARG A 802 15.58 -10.16 7.26
N THR A 803 14.92 -9.18 7.84
CA THR A 803 13.74 -8.54 7.24
C THR A 803 14.12 -7.87 5.92
N ARG A 804 15.29 -7.23 5.85
CA ARG A 804 15.84 -6.71 4.60
C ARG A 804 16.12 -7.82 3.58
N TRP A 805 16.71 -8.95 3.99
CA TRP A 805 16.94 -10.09 3.08
C TRP A 805 15.65 -10.69 2.53
N GLU A 806 14.59 -10.82 3.33
CA GLU A 806 13.30 -11.30 2.84
C GLU A 806 12.69 -10.35 1.81
N MET A 807 12.75 -9.05 2.06
CA MET A 807 12.26 -8.05 1.11
C MET A 807 13.11 -8.03 -0.17
N GLU A 808 14.43 -8.13 -0.06
CA GLU A 808 15.35 -8.14 -1.21
C GLU A 808 15.23 -9.42 -2.05
N ALA A 809 15.14 -10.60 -1.41
CA ALA A 809 15.14 -11.89 -2.09
C ALA A 809 13.73 -12.36 -2.51
N GLN A 810 12.67 -11.92 -1.85
CA GLN A 810 11.30 -12.39 -2.12
C GLN A 810 10.31 -11.27 -2.44
N GLY A 811 10.63 -10.00 -2.14
CA GLY A 811 9.71 -8.87 -2.29
C GLY A 811 8.53 -8.87 -1.32
N LYS A 812 8.55 -9.75 -0.31
CA LYS A 812 7.51 -9.88 0.72
C LYS A 812 8.10 -10.44 2.01
N PHE A 813 7.51 -10.09 3.14
CA PHE A 813 7.88 -10.65 4.44
C PHE A 813 7.26 -12.03 4.65
N SER A 814 7.99 -12.91 5.33
CA SER A 814 7.47 -14.12 5.95
C SER A 814 6.60 -13.74 7.17
N LEU A 815 5.96 -14.73 7.80
CA LEU A 815 5.24 -14.51 9.06
C LEU A 815 6.23 -14.03 10.15
N GLU A 816 7.42 -14.64 10.21
CA GLU A 816 8.52 -14.27 11.09
C GLU A 816 9.00 -12.84 10.85
N GLY A 817 9.29 -12.49 9.59
CA GLY A 817 9.75 -11.16 9.22
C GLY A 817 8.70 -10.08 9.48
N ALA A 818 7.42 -10.38 9.26
CA ALA A 818 6.32 -9.46 9.55
C ALA A 818 6.18 -9.17 11.05
N ILE A 819 6.29 -10.21 11.90
CA ILE A 819 6.27 -10.05 13.36
C ILE A 819 7.51 -9.29 13.84
N GLU A 820 8.69 -9.58 13.30
CA GLU A 820 9.93 -8.89 13.65
C GLU A 820 9.88 -7.40 13.27
N MET A 821 9.38 -7.07 12.08
CA MET A 821 9.11 -5.69 11.67
C MET A 821 8.07 -5.01 12.55
N ALA A 822 6.94 -5.67 12.82
CA ALA A 822 5.89 -5.13 13.68
C ALA A 822 6.42 -4.86 15.09
N TRP A 823 7.33 -5.69 15.60
CA TRP A 823 7.98 -5.49 16.88
C TRP A 823 8.96 -4.32 16.86
N MET A 824 9.84 -4.23 15.84
CA MET A 824 10.79 -3.12 15.69
C MET A 824 10.09 -1.76 15.50
N MET A 825 8.95 -1.74 14.81
CA MET A 825 8.12 -0.54 14.61
C MET A 825 7.22 -0.21 15.82
N GLY A 826 7.17 -1.07 16.84
CA GLY A 826 6.35 -0.89 18.04
C GLY A 826 4.85 -1.15 17.84
N PHE A 827 4.43 -1.73 16.72
CA PHE A 827 3.03 -2.15 16.49
C PHE A 827 2.62 -3.30 17.39
N ILE A 828 3.55 -4.23 17.64
CA ILE A 828 3.37 -5.29 18.63
C ILE A 828 4.45 -5.14 19.69
N THR A 829 4.07 -5.36 20.94
CA THR A 829 5.01 -5.41 22.05
C THR A 829 4.82 -6.74 22.75
N HIS A 830 5.91 -7.39 23.10
CA HIS A 830 5.84 -8.56 23.96
C HIS A 830 5.42 -8.09 25.35
N PHE A 831 4.14 -8.25 25.69
CA PHE A 831 3.58 -7.72 26.93
C PHE A 831 3.83 -8.67 28.10
N SER A 832 4.75 -8.26 28.99
CA SER A 832 4.95 -8.84 30.32
C SER A 832 5.24 -7.72 31.32
N GLY A 833 4.19 -7.13 31.91
CA GLY A 833 4.28 -6.19 33.05
C GLY A 833 4.63 -4.72 32.69
N LYS A 834 4.21 -3.78 33.56
CA LYS A 834 3.93 -2.34 33.30
C LYS A 834 5.11 -1.34 33.45
N MET A 835 4.95 -0.19 32.75
CA MET A 835 5.53 1.18 32.90
C MET A 835 6.92 1.44 32.29
N PHE A 836 7.30 2.63 31.75
CA PHE A 836 6.77 4.02 31.66
C PHE A 836 7.51 4.70 30.47
N ASN A 837 6.97 5.75 29.83
CA ASN A 837 7.76 6.59 28.91
C ASN A 837 7.37 8.08 29.05
N GLY A 838 8.34 8.98 29.15
CA GLY A 838 8.11 10.39 29.44
C GLY A 838 9.07 11.35 28.74
N ARG A 839 8.51 12.54 28.44
CA ARG A 839 9.08 13.84 28.07
C ARG A 839 9.49 14.09 26.61
N PHE A 840 8.69 14.88 25.91
CA PHE A 840 9.08 15.65 24.71
C PHE A 840 8.44 17.05 24.75
N THR A 841 9.16 18.03 25.30
CA THR A 841 8.83 19.47 25.23
C THR A 841 10.12 20.30 25.32
N GLY A 842 10.59 20.82 24.18
CA GLY A 842 11.45 22.03 24.03
C GLY A 842 12.80 22.07 24.77
N GLN A 843 13.85 21.46 24.21
CA GLN A 843 15.11 21.09 24.88
C GLN A 843 16.11 22.23 25.14
N GLU A 844 16.74 22.18 26.34
CA GLU A 844 18.13 22.61 26.58
C GLU A 844 19.10 21.58 25.98
N VAL A 845 20.21 22.03 25.37
CA VAL A 845 21.22 21.16 24.74
C VAL A 845 22.22 20.66 25.79
N GLN A 846 22.61 19.39 25.71
CA GLN A 846 23.59 18.75 26.59
C GLN A 846 24.98 19.42 26.49
N SER A 847 25.65 19.67 27.62
CA SER A 847 26.93 20.41 27.68
C SER A 847 28.11 19.70 26.98
N ASP A 848 28.07 18.38 26.87
CA ASP A 848 29.10 17.52 26.27
C ASP A 848 28.70 17.00 24.88
N ILE A 849 27.69 17.60 24.24
CA ILE A 849 27.20 17.18 22.91
C ILE A 849 28.28 17.10 21.83
N LEU A 850 29.34 17.92 21.93
CA LEU A 850 30.43 17.92 20.96
C LEU A 850 31.11 16.54 20.87
N GLN A 851 31.28 15.84 21.99
CA GLN A 851 31.93 14.52 21.98
C GLN A 851 31.09 13.50 21.21
N GLU A 852 29.76 13.63 21.24
CA GLU A 852 28.82 12.74 20.53
C GLU A 852 28.84 12.96 19.00
N THR A 853 29.39 14.09 18.53
CA THR A 853 29.52 14.38 17.09
C THR A 853 30.74 13.71 16.44
N PHE A 854 31.70 13.21 17.22
CA PHE A 854 32.89 12.59 16.65
C PHE A 854 32.60 11.17 16.14
N VAL A 855 33.07 10.85 14.93
CA VAL A 855 32.85 9.55 14.27
C VAL A 855 33.36 8.37 15.13
N ASN A 856 34.44 8.56 15.88
CA ASN A 856 35.02 7.52 16.73
C ASN A 856 34.26 7.28 18.04
N THR A 857 33.36 8.19 18.45
CA THR A 857 32.60 8.07 19.70
C THR A 857 31.61 6.89 19.65
N ILE A 858 31.08 6.55 18.47
CA ILE A 858 30.27 5.33 18.28
C ILE A 858 31.07 4.08 18.69
N SER A 859 32.32 3.99 18.24
CA SER A 859 33.21 2.87 18.61
C SER A 859 33.58 2.91 20.10
N ALA A 860 33.72 4.10 20.68
CA ALA A 860 33.97 4.28 22.11
C ALA A 860 32.80 3.78 22.96
N TRP A 861 31.55 4.13 22.61
CA TRP A 861 30.35 3.66 23.30
C TRP A 861 30.21 2.13 23.24
N VAL A 862 30.43 1.53 22.07
CA VAL A 862 30.42 0.06 21.94
C VAL A 862 31.46 -0.57 22.86
N ASN A 863 32.66 0.01 22.95
CA ASN A 863 33.69 -0.51 23.83
C ASN A 863 33.35 -0.29 25.32
N MET A 864 32.84 0.88 25.69
CA MET A 864 32.51 1.24 27.08
C MET A 864 31.32 0.44 27.63
N LEU A 865 30.32 0.15 26.80
CA LEU A 865 29.07 -0.49 27.22
C LEU A 865 29.07 -2.01 27.04
N LEU A 866 29.77 -2.55 26.04
CA LEU A 866 29.65 -3.96 25.67
C LEU A 866 30.96 -4.75 25.78
N LEU A 867 32.06 -4.26 25.19
CA LEU A 867 33.25 -5.09 25.00
C LEU A 867 34.29 -4.98 26.11
N SER A 868 34.50 -3.78 26.65
CA SER A 868 35.60 -3.45 27.57
C SER A 868 36.98 -3.93 27.09
N ALA A 869 37.20 -3.90 25.77
CA ALA A 869 38.41 -4.41 25.15
C ALA A 869 39.52 -3.34 25.15
N SER A 870 40.77 -3.79 25.29
CA SER A 870 41.98 -2.96 25.16
C SER A 870 42.71 -3.21 23.82
N GLY A 871 41.99 -3.69 22.81
CA GLY A 871 42.52 -3.96 21.47
C GLY A 871 42.62 -2.71 20.58
N PRO A 872 43.07 -2.86 19.32
CA PRO A 872 43.15 -1.77 18.36
C PRO A 872 41.79 -1.11 18.09
N ILE A 873 41.72 0.22 18.18
CA ILE A 873 40.56 1.03 17.80
C ILE A 873 40.93 1.94 16.63
N ARG A 874 40.32 1.71 15.47
CA ARG A 874 40.63 2.42 14.21
C ARG A 874 39.32 2.76 13.51
N THR A 875 39.01 4.05 13.40
CA THR A 875 37.76 4.53 12.81
C THR A 875 38.04 5.18 11.45
N PRO A 876 37.87 4.46 10.33
CA PRO A 876 38.09 5.02 9.00
C PRO A 876 36.98 6.01 8.61
N VAL A 877 37.32 6.92 7.69
CA VAL A 877 36.37 7.82 7.02
C VAL A 877 36.67 7.75 5.52
N GLY A 878 35.79 7.08 4.78
CA GLY A 878 35.90 6.80 3.35
C GLY A 878 34.66 7.21 2.55
N ALA A 879 33.85 8.14 3.08
CA ALA A 879 32.53 8.50 2.55
C ALA A 879 31.69 7.23 2.29
N CYS A 880 31.10 7.09 1.11
CA CYS A 880 30.26 5.95 0.74
C CYS A 880 30.99 4.59 0.76
N ALA A 881 32.34 4.56 0.74
CA ALA A 881 33.15 3.34 0.78
C ALA A 881 33.70 2.98 2.17
N THR A 882 33.31 3.72 3.22
CA THR A 882 33.84 3.56 4.59
C THR A 882 33.71 2.13 5.12
N ALA A 883 32.61 1.43 4.82
CA ALA A 883 32.39 0.06 5.31
C ALA A 883 33.41 -0.94 4.74
N VAL A 884 33.79 -0.81 3.46
CA VAL A 884 34.79 -1.70 2.84
C VAL A 884 36.22 -1.29 3.27
N GLU A 885 36.47 0.00 3.49
CA GLU A 885 37.73 0.48 4.09
C GLU A 885 37.88 -0.03 5.54
N SER A 886 36.79 -0.07 6.30
CA SER A 886 36.72 -0.67 7.65
C SER A 886 37.01 -2.17 7.62
N LEU A 887 36.47 -2.88 6.61
CA LEU A 887 36.78 -4.30 6.37
C LEU A 887 38.27 -4.51 6.05
N GLU A 888 38.89 -3.64 5.23
CA GLU A 888 40.33 -3.69 4.92
C GLU A 888 41.17 -3.52 6.18
N LEU A 889 40.90 -2.48 6.97
CA LEU A 889 41.64 -2.22 8.20
C LEU A 889 41.47 -3.36 9.21
N GLY A 890 40.28 -3.94 9.32
CA GLY A 890 40.03 -5.12 10.16
C GLY A 890 40.79 -6.34 9.67
N TYR A 891 40.77 -6.61 8.36
CA TYR A 891 41.53 -7.69 7.73
C TYR A 891 43.02 -7.57 8.04
N ASP A 892 43.62 -6.40 7.78
CA ASP A 892 45.04 -6.16 8.05
C ASP A 892 45.38 -6.24 9.53
N THR A 893 44.49 -5.77 10.42
CA THR A 893 44.71 -5.84 11.87
C THR A 893 44.74 -7.29 12.37
N ILE A 894 43.94 -8.17 11.78
CA ILE A 894 43.96 -9.61 12.10
C ILE A 894 45.17 -10.30 11.48
N VAL A 895 45.44 -10.07 10.20
CA VAL A 895 46.56 -10.72 9.47
C VAL A 895 47.92 -10.33 10.07
N THR A 896 48.09 -9.09 10.52
CA THR A 896 49.31 -8.62 11.21
C THR A 896 49.42 -9.11 12.66
N GLY A 897 48.42 -9.83 13.18
CA GLY A 897 48.40 -10.38 14.54
C GLY A 897 48.12 -9.36 15.64
N LYS A 898 47.73 -8.12 15.30
CA LYS A 898 47.38 -7.08 16.30
C LYS A 898 46.05 -7.35 16.99
N ALA A 899 45.16 -8.10 16.34
CA ALA A 899 43.91 -8.57 16.92
C ALA A 899 43.61 -9.99 16.44
N LYS A 900 42.83 -10.74 17.22
CA LYS A 900 42.24 -12.03 16.77
C LYS A 900 40.74 -11.88 16.47
N PHE A 901 40.16 -10.77 16.90
CA PHE A 901 38.74 -10.44 16.82
C PHE A 901 38.61 -8.95 16.51
N CYS A 902 37.79 -8.59 15.53
CA CYS A 902 37.52 -7.20 15.16
C CYS A 902 36.05 -6.98 14.84
N LEU A 903 35.50 -5.85 15.30
CA LEU A 903 34.26 -5.30 14.75
C LEU A 903 34.62 -4.39 13.58
N VAL A 904 33.93 -4.58 12.45
CA VAL A 904 34.07 -3.74 11.25
C VAL A 904 32.69 -3.34 10.74
N GLY A 905 32.61 -2.25 9.99
CA GLY A 905 31.32 -1.76 9.49
C GLY A 905 31.31 -0.27 9.18
N GLY A 906 30.11 0.26 9.00
CA GLY A 906 29.84 1.67 8.76
C GLY A 906 28.49 2.09 9.35
N CYS A 907 28.36 3.38 9.66
CA CYS A 907 27.15 4.01 10.17
C CYS A 907 27.09 5.42 9.61
N ASP A 908 25.91 5.84 9.18
CA ASP A 908 25.64 7.21 8.76
C ASP A 908 24.18 7.58 9.07
N ASP A 909 23.91 8.87 9.21
CA ASP A 909 22.58 9.38 9.58
C ASP A 909 22.06 10.35 8.51
N PHE A 910 20.74 10.56 8.49
CA PHE A 910 20.07 11.45 7.56
C PHE A 910 19.64 12.73 8.27
N THR A 911 20.18 13.87 7.85
CA THR A 911 19.85 15.18 8.43
C THR A 911 19.40 16.18 7.36
N SER A 912 18.72 17.25 7.77
CA SER A 912 18.26 18.29 6.84
C SER A 912 19.39 18.96 6.07
N GLU A 913 20.50 19.22 6.76
CA GLU A 913 21.68 19.93 6.24
C GLU A 913 22.42 19.07 5.23
N THR A 914 22.65 17.79 5.56
CA THR A 914 23.31 16.83 4.66
C THR A 914 22.49 16.62 3.40
N SER A 915 21.18 16.43 3.55
CA SER A 915 20.27 16.25 2.42
C SER A 915 20.22 17.49 1.51
N TYR A 916 20.21 18.69 2.09
CA TYR A 916 20.25 19.94 1.33
C TYR A 916 21.56 20.10 0.55
N GLU A 917 22.71 19.77 1.15
CA GLU A 917 23.99 19.86 0.46
C GLU A 917 24.15 18.81 -0.65
N PHE A 918 23.68 17.58 -0.44
CA PHE A 918 23.64 16.58 -1.51
C PHE A 918 22.74 17.03 -2.68
N ALA A 919 21.63 17.71 -2.40
CA ALA A 919 20.78 18.31 -3.42
C ALA A 919 21.49 19.45 -4.17
N ASN A 920 22.25 20.32 -3.48
CA ASN A 920 23.06 21.37 -4.10
C ASN A 920 24.15 20.79 -5.02
N MET A 921 24.73 19.65 -4.62
CA MET A 921 25.68 18.88 -5.44
C MET A 921 25.01 18.16 -6.63
N LYS A 922 23.68 18.14 -6.70
CA LYS A 922 22.88 17.38 -7.68
C LYS A 922 23.22 15.88 -7.67
N ALA A 923 23.51 15.36 -6.48
CA ALA A 923 23.87 13.96 -6.30
C ALA A 923 22.63 13.09 -6.00
N THR A 924 21.69 13.63 -5.22
CA THR A 924 20.41 13.01 -4.91
C THR A 924 19.37 13.26 -6.01
N THR A 925 18.39 12.35 -6.10
CA THR A 925 17.25 12.50 -7.00
C THR A 925 16.31 13.62 -6.51
N ASN A 926 15.85 14.48 -7.41
CA ASN A 926 14.83 15.49 -7.10
C ASN A 926 13.42 14.86 -7.06
N SER A 927 12.83 14.79 -5.87
CA SER A 927 11.51 14.19 -5.65
C SER A 927 10.38 14.86 -6.43
N LEU A 928 10.41 16.19 -6.63
CA LEU A 928 9.36 16.90 -7.37
C LEU A 928 9.39 16.56 -8.87
N ASP A 929 10.58 16.46 -9.44
CA ASP A 929 10.77 16.07 -10.85
C ASP A 929 10.31 14.62 -11.09
N GLU A 930 10.53 13.74 -10.11
CA GLU A 930 10.11 12.34 -10.18
C GLU A 930 8.59 12.18 -10.03
N ILE A 931 7.96 12.93 -9.12
CA ILE A 931 6.50 12.99 -9.01
C ILE A 931 5.89 13.51 -10.32
N ALA A 932 6.48 14.54 -10.93
CA ALA A 932 6.06 15.04 -12.24
C ALA A 932 6.24 14.01 -13.39
N ARG A 933 7.14 13.02 -13.23
CA ARG A 933 7.30 11.87 -14.13
C ARG A 933 6.41 10.67 -13.74
N GLY A 934 5.50 10.87 -12.79
CA GLY A 934 4.57 9.85 -12.30
C GLY A 934 5.27 8.70 -11.56
N ARG A 935 6.40 8.96 -10.91
CA ARG A 935 7.17 7.97 -10.14
C ARG A 935 6.79 8.02 -8.67
N ALA A 936 6.50 6.88 -8.06
CA ALA A 936 6.34 6.82 -6.61
C ALA A 936 7.70 6.69 -5.90
N PRO A 937 7.79 7.05 -4.60
CA PRO A 937 9.03 6.94 -3.82
C PRO A 937 9.70 5.57 -3.91
N SER A 938 8.92 4.49 -3.95
CA SER A 938 9.42 3.11 -4.02
C SER A 938 10.21 2.78 -5.31
N GLU A 939 10.05 3.54 -6.38
CA GLU A 939 10.75 3.35 -7.67
C GLU A 939 11.72 4.50 -8.01
N MET A 940 12.00 5.38 -7.05
CA MET A 940 12.93 6.50 -7.25
C MET A 940 14.39 6.05 -7.21
N SER A 941 14.74 5.06 -6.37
CA SER A 941 16.04 4.38 -6.43
C SER A 941 16.00 3.27 -7.47
N ARG A 942 16.71 3.45 -8.59
CA ARG A 942 16.63 2.55 -9.74
C ARG A 942 17.99 2.42 -10.45
N PRO A 943 18.96 1.74 -9.82
CA PRO A 943 20.28 1.55 -10.38
C PRO A 943 20.22 0.89 -11.75
N THR A 944 21.17 1.24 -12.62
CA THR A 944 21.36 0.62 -13.97
C THR A 944 20.19 0.82 -14.94
N THR A 945 19.19 1.63 -14.60
CA THR A 945 18.06 1.94 -15.49
C THR A 945 18.34 3.13 -16.42
N THR A 946 17.75 3.15 -17.62
CA THR A 946 17.88 4.25 -18.59
C THR A 946 17.44 5.60 -18.03
N THR A 947 16.43 5.62 -17.15
CA THR A 947 15.87 6.85 -16.57
C THR A 947 16.43 7.17 -15.17
N ARG A 948 17.55 6.58 -14.74
CA ARG A 948 18.17 6.87 -13.43
C ARG A 948 18.58 8.35 -13.33
N ASN A 949 18.37 8.98 -12.17
CA ASN A 949 18.47 10.45 -12.05
C ASN A 949 19.10 10.93 -10.72
N GLY A 950 19.90 10.09 -10.06
CA GLY A 950 20.46 10.38 -8.75
C GLY A 950 20.28 9.23 -7.79
N PHE A 951 20.99 9.28 -6.66
CA PHE A 951 20.78 8.33 -5.56
C PHE A 951 19.64 8.78 -4.65
N ILE A 952 19.13 7.85 -3.84
CA ILE A 952 18.22 8.15 -2.73
C ILE A 952 19.00 7.97 -1.44
N GLU A 953 19.08 9.03 -0.66
CA GLU A 953 19.79 9.04 0.61
C GLU A 953 19.04 8.17 1.64
N SER A 954 19.80 7.53 2.53
CA SER A 954 19.27 6.64 3.57
C SER A 954 20.13 6.77 4.82
N GLN A 955 19.58 6.36 5.95
CA GLN A 955 20.27 6.28 7.24
C GLN A 955 20.39 4.82 7.70
N GLY A 956 21.35 4.55 8.57
CA GLY A 956 21.47 3.26 9.23
C GLY A 956 22.89 2.88 9.61
N CYS A 957 23.03 1.66 10.12
CA CYS A 957 24.31 1.06 10.44
C CYS A 957 24.40 -0.39 9.94
N GLY A 958 25.61 -0.82 9.60
CA GLY A 958 25.92 -2.19 9.22
C GLY A 958 27.23 -2.61 9.87
N LEU A 959 27.21 -3.73 10.59
CA LEU A 959 28.35 -4.26 11.34
C LEU A 959 28.60 -5.72 10.95
N GLN A 960 29.87 -6.08 10.86
CA GLN A 960 30.35 -7.46 10.77
C GLN A 960 31.34 -7.75 11.88
N VAL A 961 31.36 -9.00 12.30
CA VAL A 961 32.30 -9.51 13.29
C VAL A 961 33.30 -10.41 12.58
N LEU A 962 34.58 -10.03 12.65
CA LEU A 962 35.70 -10.75 12.04
C LEU A 962 36.51 -11.48 13.11
N THR A 963 37.01 -12.66 12.75
CA THR A 963 37.93 -13.43 13.59
C THR A 963 38.89 -14.23 12.73
N THR A 964 39.95 -14.78 13.34
CA THR A 964 40.78 -15.77 12.68
C THR A 964 40.02 -17.08 12.50
N ALA A 965 40.30 -17.78 11.39
CA ALA A 965 39.67 -19.04 11.09
C ALA A 965 39.89 -20.10 12.17
N ASP A 966 41.10 -20.18 12.71
CA ASP A 966 41.49 -21.05 13.83
C ASP A 966 40.69 -20.74 15.11
N LEU A 967 40.54 -19.46 15.47
CA LEU A 967 39.80 -19.07 16.67
C LEU A 967 38.31 -19.38 16.53
N ALA A 968 37.72 -19.13 15.35
CA ALA A 968 36.33 -19.50 15.09
C ALA A 968 36.08 -21.01 15.27
N LEU A 969 37.01 -21.85 14.80
CA LEU A 969 36.91 -23.30 14.93
C LEU A 969 37.03 -23.75 16.38
N LYS A 970 38.04 -23.24 17.11
CA LYS A 970 38.26 -23.56 18.53
C LYS A 970 37.09 -23.16 19.43
N MET A 971 36.42 -22.05 19.11
CA MET A 971 35.26 -21.56 19.85
C MET A 971 33.92 -22.15 19.36
N GLY A 972 33.90 -22.93 18.27
CA GLY A 972 32.67 -23.47 17.68
C GLY A 972 31.74 -22.40 17.12
N LEU A 973 32.28 -21.30 16.61
CA LEU A 973 31.50 -20.15 16.12
C LEU A 973 31.04 -20.36 14.66
N PRO A 974 29.86 -19.86 14.28
CA PRO A 974 29.38 -19.97 12.91
C PRO A 974 30.30 -19.19 11.96
N ILE A 975 30.67 -19.80 10.83
CA ILE A 975 31.50 -19.17 9.79
C ILE A 975 30.61 -18.90 8.58
N ARG A 976 30.30 -17.63 8.32
CA ARG A 976 29.37 -17.20 7.28
C ARG A 976 30.04 -16.96 5.94
N GLY A 977 31.31 -16.57 5.95
CA GLY A 977 32.10 -16.33 4.75
C GLY A 977 33.56 -16.10 5.08
N ILE A 978 34.42 -16.29 4.08
CA ILE A 978 35.86 -16.05 4.18
C ILE A 978 36.18 -14.76 3.44
N VAL A 979 36.89 -13.84 4.10
CA VAL A 979 37.38 -12.62 3.45
C VAL A 979 38.68 -12.97 2.73
N ALA A 980 38.60 -13.24 1.43
CA ALA A 980 39.75 -13.70 0.65
C ALA A 980 40.64 -12.55 0.19
N PHE A 981 40.05 -11.40 -0.11
CA PHE A 981 40.76 -10.20 -0.52
C PHE A 981 39.94 -8.96 -0.20
N VAL A 982 40.63 -7.87 0.14
CA VAL A 982 40.04 -6.56 0.29
C VAL A 982 41.11 -5.52 -0.02
N SER A 983 40.72 -4.45 -0.70
CA SER A 983 41.64 -3.37 -1.06
C SER A 983 40.90 -2.06 -1.24
N THR A 984 41.54 -0.95 -0.88
CA THR A 984 41.15 0.40 -1.30
C THR A 984 42.14 0.99 -2.30
N SER A 985 41.67 1.91 -3.15
CA SER A 985 42.47 2.53 -4.20
C SER A 985 41.98 3.95 -4.48
N SER A 986 42.94 4.87 -4.66
CA SER A 986 42.68 6.19 -5.23
C SER A 986 42.66 6.15 -6.76
N ASP A 987 42.16 7.22 -7.38
CA ASP A 987 41.96 7.27 -8.82
C ASP A 987 43.14 7.94 -9.55
N LYS A 988 43.06 9.26 -9.77
CA LYS A 988 44.02 10.04 -10.55
C LYS A 988 43.90 11.53 -10.26
N ALA A 989 44.83 12.33 -10.77
CA ALA A 989 44.70 13.79 -10.71
C ALA A 989 43.37 14.26 -11.35
N GLY A 990 42.58 15.04 -10.62
CA GLY A 990 41.27 15.53 -11.04
C GLY A 990 40.83 16.75 -10.22
N ARG A 991 39.81 17.46 -10.72
CA ARG A 991 39.23 18.65 -10.05
C ARG A 991 37.80 18.42 -9.53
N SER A 992 37.26 17.22 -9.71
CA SER A 992 35.93 16.83 -9.24
C SER A 992 36.06 15.76 -8.17
N VAL A 993 35.79 16.12 -6.92
CA VAL A 993 35.78 15.23 -5.75
C VAL A 993 34.67 14.16 -5.82
N PRO A 994 33.42 14.47 -6.26
CA PRO A 994 32.35 13.46 -6.29
C PRO A 994 32.40 12.54 -7.52
N ALA A 995 33.28 12.78 -8.48
CA ALA A 995 33.37 11.95 -9.67
C ALA A 995 33.99 10.58 -9.33
N PRO A 996 33.32 9.45 -9.63
CA PRO A 996 33.90 8.14 -9.44
C PRO A 996 35.00 7.88 -10.49
N GLY A 997 36.09 7.24 -10.09
CA GLY A 997 37.16 6.84 -10.99
C GLY A 997 37.39 5.33 -11.05
N GLN A 998 38.53 4.95 -11.63
CA GLN A 998 38.84 3.58 -12.03
C GLN A 998 40.06 3.00 -11.30
N GLY A 999 40.44 3.58 -10.15
CA GLY A 999 41.60 3.14 -9.37
C GLY A 999 41.57 1.65 -9.04
N VAL A 1000 40.38 1.11 -8.75
CA VAL A 1000 40.14 -0.31 -8.42
C VAL A 1000 40.59 -1.29 -9.53
N LEU A 1001 40.80 -0.82 -10.76
CA LEU A 1001 41.36 -1.66 -11.84
C LEU A 1001 42.72 -2.28 -11.49
N VAL A 1002 43.49 -1.67 -10.58
CA VAL A 1002 44.79 -2.21 -10.13
C VAL A 1002 44.68 -3.61 -9.53
N ASN A 1003 43.50 -4.03 -9.09
CA ASN A 1003 43.27 -5.36 -8.53
C ASN A 1003 43.34 -6.48 -9.58
N ALA A 1004 43.20 -6.14 -10.87
CA ALA A 1004 43.39 -7.04 -12.00
C ALA A 1004 44.77 -6.89 -12.68
N ARG A 1005 45.69 -6.10 -12.11
CA ARG A 1005 47.01 -5.85 -12.71
C ARG A 1005 47.84 -7.12 -12.80
N ARG A 1006 48.46 -7.37 -13.95
CA ARG A 1006 49.46 -8.43 -14.14
C ARG A 1006 50.42 -8.09 -15.27
N THR A 1007 51.67 -8.56 -15.17
CA THR A 1007 52.64 -8.48 -16.25
C THR A 1007 52.44 -9.68 -17.19
N THR A 1008 52.11 -9.42 -18.45
CA THR A 1008 52.08 -10.46 -19.50
C THR A 1008 53.47 -10.63 -20.10
N SER A 1009 54.05 -11.83 -19.96
CA SER A 1009 55.31 -12.18 -20.62
C SER A 1009 55.09 -12.47 -22.10
N ALA A 1010 56.10 -12.26 -22.94
CA ALA A 1010 56.02 -12.50 -24.40
C ALA A 1010 55.67 -13.96 -24.76
N SER A 1011 55.93 -14.91 -23.85
CA SER A 1011 55.62 -16.33 -24.01
C SER A 1011 54.24 -16.74 -23.48
N ASN A 1012 53.51 -15.85 -22.79
CA ASN A 1012 52.18 -16.08 -22.21
C ASN A 1012 52.06 -17.35 -21.33
N ILE A 1013 53.17 -17.78 -20.72
CA ILE A 1013 53.22 -18.98 -19.87
C ILE A 1013 52.74 -18.60 -18.46
N PRO A 1014 51.71 -19.28 -17.90
CA PRO A 1014 51.24 -19.01 -16.53
C PRO A 1014 52.31 -19.32 -15.47
N SER A 1015 52.34 -18.54 -14.39
CA SER A 1015 53.22 -18.81 -13.25
C SER A 1015 53.00 -20.23 -12.70
N PRO A 1016 54.07 -21.03 -12.48
CA PRO A 1016 53.94 -22.36 -11.90
C PRO A 1016 53.24 -22.36 -10.53
N LEU A 1017 53.31 -21.26 -9.78
CA LEU A 1017 52.71 -21.13 -8.45
C LEU A 1017 51.19 -21.08 -8.46
N LEU A 1018 50.55 -20.76 -9.59
CA LEU A 1018 49.09 -20.81 -9.72
C LEU A 1018 48.55 -22.25 -9.53
N LYS A 1019 49.31 -23.26 -9.96
CA LYS A 1019 48.93 -24.66 -9.75
C LYS A 1019 49.20 -25.07 -8.31
N MET A 1020 48.15 -25.50 -7.60
CA MET A 1020 48.24 -25.96 -6.19
C MET A 1020 49.27 -27.07 -6.01
N SER A 1021 49.37 -28.01 -6.96
CA SER A 1021 50.35 -29.11 -6.95
C SER A 1021 51.81 -28.62 -6.84
N ASN A 1022 52.15 -27.49 -7.46
CA ASN A 1022 53.50 -26.92 -7.39
C ASN A 1022 53.76 -26.20 -6.06
N ARG A 1023 52.70 -25.75 -5.37
CA ARG A 1023 52.76 -25.15 -4.03
C ARG A 1023 52.96 -26.21 -2.93
N HIS A 1024 52.65 -27.48 -3.19
CA HIS A 1024 52.95 -28.61 -2.29
C HIS A 1024 54.45 -28.84 -2.03
N ARG A 1025 55.34 -28.05 -2.65
CA ARG A 1025 56.72 -27.87 -2.17
C ARG A 1025 56.78 -27.47 -0.68
N LEU A 1026 55.68 -26.98 -0.10
CA LEU A 1026 55.48 -26.83 1.34
C LEU A 1026 55.81 -28.12 2.12
N ASN A 1027 55.44 -29.30 1.62
CA ASN A 1027 55.74 -30.57 2.30
C ASN A 1027 57.25 -30.83 2.42
N PHE A 1028 58.00 -30.45 1.38
CA PHE A 1028 59.46 -30.50 1.45
C PHE A 1028 60.01 -29.50 2.48
N ARG A 1029 59.43 -28.28 2.55
CA ARG A 1029 59.83 -27.28 3.54
C ARG A 1029 59.50 -27.72 4.98
N ARG A 1030 58.34 -28.32 5.21
CA ARG A 1030 57.95 -28.93 6.49
C ARG A 1030 58.95 -30.00 6.95
N LYS A 1031 59.41 -30.84 6.02
CA LYS A 1031 60.44 -31.84 6.32
C LYS A 1031 61.76 -31.18 6.77
N GLN A 1032 62.22 -30.14 6.07
CA GLN A 1032 63.42 -29.40 6.46
C GLN A 1032 63.30 -28.78 7.86
N ILE A 1033 62.14 -28.18 8.17
CA ILE A 1033 61.86 -27.57 9.48
C ILE A 1033 61.84 -28.65 10.57
N SER A 1034 61.21 -29.79 10.31
CA SER A 1034 61.19 -30.92 11.26
C SER A 1034 62.58 -31.49 11.54
N GLU A 1035 63.44 -31.59 10.52
CA GLU A 1035 64.82 -32.03 10.67
C GLU A 1035 65.64 -31.01 11.48
N ALA A 1036 65.51 -29.71 11.17
CA ALA A 1036 66.17 -28.63 11.91
C ALA A 1036 65.72 -28.58 13.38
N ARG A 1037 64.43 -28.79 13.66
CA ARG A 1037 63.88 -28.88 15.02
C ARG A 1037 64.52 -30.02 15.81
N ALA A 1038 64.65 -31.20 15.20
CA ALA A 1038 65.29 -32.34 15.86
C ALA A 1038 66.76 -32.04 16.22
N VAL A 1039 67.49 -31.37 15.32
CA VAL A 1039 68.88 -30.95 15.59
C VAL A 1039 68.95 -29.92 16.72
N ALA A 1040 68.06 -28.93 16.75
CA ALA A 1040 68.04 -27.92 17.82
C ALA A 1040 67.74 -28.53 19.19
N LEU A 1041 66.82 -29.52 19.25
CA LEU A 1041 66.52 -30.24 20.49
C LEU A 1041 67.68 -31.13 20.96
N ASP A 1042 68.44 -31.73 20.04
CA ASP A 1042 69.64 -32.52 20.37
C ASP A 1042 70.78 -31.62 20.92
N GLN A 1043 70.90 -30.39 20.38
CA GLN A 1043 71.87 -29.40 20.85
C GLN A 1043 71.53 -28.78 22.21
N LEU A 1044 70.28 -28.90 22.68
CA LEU A 1044 69.84 -28.34 23.96
C LEU A 1044 70.65 -28.88 25.14
N ASP A 1045 71.00 -30.16 25.12
CA ASP A 1045 71.78 -30.77 26.19
C ASP A 1045 73.21 -30.22 26.26
N PHE A 1046 73.77 -29.85 25.10
CA PHE A 1046 75.06 -29.15 25.03
C PHE A 1046 74.94 -27.71 25.52
N GLU A 1047 73.90 -26.98 25.12
CA GLU A 1047 73.61 -25.60 25.58
C GLU A 1047 73.48 -25.53 27.10
N VAL A 1048 72.73 -26.46 27.70
CA VAL A 1048 72.56 -26.57 29.16
C VAL A 1048 73.90 -26.76 29.88
N ASN A 1049 74.78 -27.61 29.36
CA ASN A 1049 76.10 -27.83 29.96
C ASN A 1049 76.97 -26.56 29.93
N VAL A 1050 76.92 -25.79 28.84
CA VAL A 1050 77.65 -24.52 28.72
C VAL A 1050 77.10 -23.46 29.68
N VAL A 1051 75.78 -23.39 29.86
CA VAL A 1051 75.15 -22.44 30.80
C VAL A 1051 75.49 -22.80 32.25
N LEU A 1052 75.52 -24.09 32.59
CA LEU A 1052 75.95 -24.59 33.90
C LEU A 1052 77.42 -24.26 34.23
N GLU A 1053 78.31 -24.28 33.24
CA GLU A 1053 79.71 -23.86 33.41
C GLU A 1053 79.85 -22.36 33.70
N GLN A 1054 78.92 -21.54 33.20
CA GLN A 1054 78.93 -20.08 33.37
C GLN A 1054 78.23 -19.63 34.66
N ASP A 1055 77.14 -20.29 35.04
CA ASP A 1055 76.38 -20.02 36.28
C ASP A 1055 75.98 -21.33 36.98
N PRO A 1056 76.76 -21.79 37.98
CA PRO A 1056 76.48 -23.02 38.73
C PRO A 1056 75.21 -22.96 39.61
N GLY A 1057 74.61 -21.77 39.80
CA GLY A 1057 73.43 -21.57 40.64
C GLY A 1057 72.08 -21.66 39.92
N ILE A 1058 72.09 -21.88 38.59
CA ILE A 1058 70.88 -21.83 37.77
C ILE A 1058 70.01 -23.09 37.95
N ASP A 1059 68.68 -22.92 37.93
CA ASP A 1059 67.75 -24.05 37.93
C ASP A 1059 67.66 -24.67 36.53
N VAL A 1060 68.48 -25.69 36.33
CA VAL A 1060 68.60 -26.45 35.07
C VAL A 1060 67.26 -27.02 34.60
N VAL A 1061 66.40 -27.46 35.52
CA VAL A 1061 65.14 -28.12 35.16
C VAL A 1061 64.19 -27.09 34.55
N THR A 1062 64.05 -25.93 35.21
CA THR A 1062 63.21 -24.84 34.72
C THR A 1062 63.77 -24.26 33.42
N TYR A 1063 65.07 -24.00 33.34
CA TYR A 1063 65.70 -23.49 32.10
C TYR A 1063 65.52 -24.45 30.92
N ARG A 1064 65.71 -25.76 31.13
CA ARG A 1064 65.52 -26.76 30.09
C ARG A 1064 64.07 -26.82 29.61
N GLN A 1065 63.10 -26.72 30.52
CA GLN A 1065 61.68 -26.69 30.17
C GLN A 1065 61.33 -25.44 29.36
N GLU A 1066 61.71 -24.25 29.84
CA GLU A 1066 61.44 -22.97 29.15
C GLU A 1066 62.09 -22.93 27.77
N ARG A 1067 63.36 -23.35 27.67
CA ARG A 1067 64.09 -23.37 26.40
C ARG A 1067 63.52 -24.39 25.43
N HIS A 1068 63.13 -25.57 25.92
CA HIS A 1068 62.46 -26.58 25.11
C HIS A 1068 61.13 -26.07 24.54
N GLU A 1069 60.30 -25.42 25.37
CA GLU A 1069 59.05 -24.79 24.91
C GLU A 1069 59.31 -23.67 23.89
N GLN A 1070 60.34 -22.86 24.11
CA GLN A 1070 60.73 -21.82 23.16
C GLN A 1070 61.15 -22.39 21.80
N ILE A 1071 61.99 -23.43 21.78
CA ILE A 1071 62.41 -24.11 20.55
C ILE A 1071 61.18 -24.64 19.81
N LEU A 1072 60.27 -25.32 20.51
CA LEU A 1072 59.03 -25.80 19.89
C LEU A 1072 58.19 -24.65 19.33
N GLY A 1073 58.08 -23.54 20.05
CA GLY A 1073 57.37 -22.34 19.62
C GLY A 1073 57.96 -21.71 18.36
N ASP A 1074 59.29 -21.56 18.30
CA ASP A 1074 60.02 -20.97 17.17
C ASP A 1074 59.82 -21.80 15.89
N PHE A 1075 59.96 -23.12 15.97
CA PHE A 1075 59.77 -24.00 14.81
C PHE A 1075 58.30 -24.13 14.37
N LEU A 1076 57.34 -24.03 15.31
CA LEU A 1076 55.91 -23.93 14.96
C LEU A 1076 55.62 -22.62 14.20
N GLN A 1077 56.27 -21.52 14.59
CA GLN A 1077 56.13 -20.25 13.89
C GLN A 1077 56.75 -20.31 12.49
N GLU A 1078 57.93 -20.91 12.33
CA GLU A 1078 58.54 -21.15 11.01
C GLU A 1078 57.66 -22.00 10.09
N GLU A 1079 57.02 -23.05 10.62
CA GLU A 1079 56.09 -23.87 9.84
C GLU A 1079 54.88 -23.06 9.36
N ARG A 1080 54.28 -22.26 10.25
CA ARG A 1080 53.17 -21.36 9.90
C ARG A 1080 53.58 -20.32 8.87
N ASP A 1081 54.75 -19.72 8.99
CA ASP A 1081 55.23 -18.72 8.04
C ASP A 1081 55.52 -19.35 6.66
N ALA A 1082 56.04 -20.58 6.62
CA ALA A 1082 56.18 -21.34 5.38
C ALA A 1082 54.82 -21.66 4.74
N GLN A 1083 53.84 -22.08 5.55
CA GLN A 1083 52.48 -22.37 5.11
C GLN A 1083 51.77 -21.11 4.60
N TYR A 1084 51.88 -19.99 5.30
CA TYR A 1084 51.31 -18.70 4.89
C TYR A 1084 51.93 -18.22 3.57
N SER A 1085 53.26 -18.29 3.44
CA SER A 1085 53.99 -17.86 2.24
C SER A 1085 53.59 -18.65 0.99
N LEU A 1086 53.47 -19.98 1.08
CA LEU A 1086 53.15 -20.83 -0.07
C LEU A 1086 51.65 -21.08 -0.26
N GLY A 1087 50.85 -20.96 0.79
CA GLY A 1087 49.41 -21.21 0.79
C GLY A 1087 48.60 -19.96 0.48
N ASN A 1088 48.78 -18.91 1.31
CA ASN A 1088 47.95 -17.72 1.32
C ASN A 1088 48.55 -16.57 0.49
N ASP A 1089 49.87 -16.39 0.57
CA ASP A 1089 50.57 -15.15 0.16
C ASP A 1089 51.47 -15.28 -1.08
N PHE A 1090 51.44 -16.45 -1.73
CA PHE A 1090 52.35 -16.82 -2.82
C PHE A 1090 52.34 -15.87 -4.02
N TRP A 1091 51.28 -15.07 -4.18
CA TRP A 1091 51.05 -14.18 -5.31
C TRP A 1091 51.48 -12.73 -5.06
N ARG A 1092 51.67 -12.27 -3.81
CA ARG A 1092 51.95 -10.85 -3.53
C ARG A 1092 53.27 -10.34 -4.12
N HIS A 1093 54.27 -11.22 -4.22
CA HIS A 1093 55.59 -10.91 -4.77
C HIS A 1093 55.76 -11.33 -6.25
N ASP A 1094 54.73 -11.92 -6.86
CA ASP A 1094 54.75 -12.36 -8.26
C ASP A 1094 53.91 -11.40 -9.14
N SER A 1095 54.59 -10.50 -9.86
CA SER A 1095 53.91 -9.53 -10.75
C SER A 1095 53.13 -10.17 -11.91
N SER A 1096 53.34 -11.46 -12.20
CA SER A 1096 52.58 -12.18 -13.24
C SER A 1096 51.20 -12.65 -12.77
N ILE A 1097 50.95 -12.67 -11.45
CA ILE A 1097 49.68 -13.06 -10.84
C ILE A 1097 48.94 -11.81 -10.38
N ALA A 1098 47.72 -11.60 -10.87
CA ALA A 1098 46.90 -10.49 -10.41
C ALA A 1098 46.37 -10.72 -8.99
N PRO A 1099 46.23 -9.68 -8.15
CA PRO A 1099 45.70 -9.81 -6.79
C PRO A 1099 44.38 -10.57 -6.70
N LEU A 1100 43.41 -10.26 -7.57
CA LEU A 1100 42.13 -10.99 -7.63
C LEU A 1100 42.30 -12.47 -7.97
N THR A 1101 43.19 -12.78 -8.91
CA THR A 1101 43.47 -14.18 -9.31
C THR A 1101 44.16 -14.93 -8.19
N GLY A 1102 45.15 -14.31 -7.54
CA GLY A 1102 45.88 -14.88 -6.42
C GLY A 1102 44.95 -15.21 -5.24
N ALA A 1103 44.08 -14.26 -4.87
CA ALA A 1103 43.11 -14.43 -3.80
C ALA A 1103 42.14 -15.60 -4.03
N LEU A 1104 41.62 -15.75 -5.24
CA LEU A 1104 40.77 -16.89 -5.61
C LEU A 1104 41.57 -18.19 -5.66
N ALA A 1105 42.77 -18.17 -6.24
CA ALA A 1105 43.64 -19.34 -6.39
C ALA A 1105 44.13 -19.90 -5.05
N THR A 1106 44.21 -19.11 -3.98
CA THR A 1106 44.43 -19.59 -2.60
C THR A 1106 43.45 -20.71 -2.23
N TRP A 1107 42.20 -20.61 -2.71
CA TRP A 1107 41.10 -21.53 -2.45
C TRP A 1107 40.83 -22.51 -3.62
N GLY A 1108 41.78 -22.65 -4.54
CA GLY A 1108 41.61 -23.48 -5.74
C GLY A 1108 40.58 -22.93 -6.74
N LEU A 1109 40.16 -21.67 -6.57
CA LEU A 1109 39.17 -21.03 -7.44
C LEU A 1109 39.83 -20.29 -8.61
N THR A 1110 39.08 -20.20 -9.70
CA THR A 1110 39.43 -19.43 -10.89
C THR A 1110 38.58 -18.17 -10.99
N ILE A 1111 38.92 -17.25 -11.90
CA ILE A 1111 38.09 -16.06 -12.12
C ILE A 1111 36.67 -16.41 -12.60
N ASP A 1112 36.47 -17.59 -13.20
CA ASP A 1112 35.16 -18.07 -13.62
C ASP A 1112 34.30 -18.49 -12.42
N ASP A 1113 34.87 -18.74 -11.23
CA ASP A 1113 34.11 -19.10 -10.01
C ASP A 1113 33.52 -17.88 -9.27
N LEU A 1114 33.89 -16.66 -9.68
CA LEU A 1114 33.30 -15.42 -9.17
C LEU A 1114 31.91 -15.19 -9.79
N ARG A 1115 30.85 -15.73 -9.18
CA ARG A 1115 29.51 -15.77 -9.83
C ARG A 1115 28.67 -14.52 -9.62
N VAL A 1116 28.86 -13.81 -8.50
CA VAL A 1116 28.03 -12.64 -8.12
C VAL A 1116 28.93 -11.43 -7.86
N ALA A 1117 28.49 -10.27 -8.31
CA ALA A 1117 29.09 -8.98 -7.96
C ALA A 1117 27.99 -8.09 -7.35
N SER A 1118 28.16 -7.72 -6.08
CA SER A 1118 27.35 -6.74 -5.39
C SER A 1118 27.89 -5.35 -5.71
N PHE A 1119 27.11 -4.59 -6.48
CA PHE A 1119 27.49 -3.27 -6.98
C PHE A 1119 27.20 -2.20 -5.93
N HIS A 1120 27.97 -1.11 -5.96
CA HIS A 1120 27.64 0.12 -5.27
C HIS A 1120 26.33 0.71 -5.79
N GLY A 1121 26.13 0.68 -7.12
CA GLY A 1121 24.83 0.84 -7.77
C GLY A 1121 23.99 2.00 -7.24
N THR A 1122 24.49 3.23 -7.32
CA THR A 1122 23.86 4.40 -6.69
C THR A 1122 22.73 5.03 -7.49
N SER A 1123 22.31 4.48 -8.64
CA SER A 1123 21.28 5.12 -9.50
C SER A 1123 21.72 6.49 -10.05
N THR A 1124 23.04 6.75 -10.05
CA THR A 1124 23.64 7.90 -10.73
C THR A 1124 24.18 7.49 -12.09
N MET A 1125 24.10 8.39 -13.07
CA MET A 1125 24.57 8.11 -14.44
C MET A 1125 26.05 7.76 -14.50
N MET A 1126 26.88 8.45 -13.71
CA MET A 1126 28.33 8.29 -13.70
C MET A 1126 28.78 7.04 -12.94
N ASN A 1127 28.23 6.77 -11.75
CA ASN A 1127 28.62 5.61 -10.96
C ASN A 1127 28.32 4.31 -11.68
N ASP A 1128 27.06 4.10 -12.06
CA ASP A 1128 26.60 2.82 -12.57
C ASP A 1128 27.32 2.45 -13.88
N LYS A 1129 27.61 3.46 -14.73
CA LYS A 1129 28.40 3.26 -15.95
C LYS A 1129 29.87 2.97 -15.64
N ASN A 1130 30.47 3.69 -14.69
CA ASN A 1130 31.88 3.54 -14.31
C ASN A 1130 32.14 2.18 -13.66
N GLU A 1131 31.33 1.81 -12.67
CA GLU A 1131 31.43 0.55 -11.95
C GLU A 1131 31.32 -0.65 -12.90
N SER A 1132 30.32 -0.61 -13.79
CA SER A 1132 30.14 -1.62 -14.85
C SER A 1132 31.36 -1.71 -15.77
N SER A 1133 31.91 -0.57 -16.20
CA SER A 1133 33.13 -0.52 -17.01
C SER A 1133 34.34 -1.11 -16.29
N VAL A 1134 34.52 -0.79 -15.00
CA VAL A 1134 35.65 -1.25 -14.19
C VAL A 1134 35.60 -2.77 -14.06
N LEU A 1135 34.44 -3.32 -13.65
CA LEU A 1135 34.28 -4.76 -13.51
C LEU A 1135 34.46 -5.49 -14.86
N GLN A 1136 33.89 -4.97 -15.95
CA GLN A 1136 34.07 -5.55 -17.28
C GLN A 1136 35.55 -5.62 -17.64
N GLN A 1137 36.29 -4.52 -17.47
CA GLN A 1137 37.71 -4.47 -17.79
C GLN A 1137 38.55 -5.42 -16.92
N GLN A 1138 38.24 -5.53 -15.62
CA GLN A 1138 38.88 -6.51 -14.74
C GLN A 1138 38.66 -7.93 -15.25
N LEU A 1139 37.40 -8.30 -15.54
CA LEU A 1139 37.05 -9.64 -16.00
C LEU A 1139 37.69 -9.99 -17.35
N THR A 1140 37.70 -9.04 -18.29
CA THR A 1140 38.37 -9.19 -19.59
C THR A 1140 39.89 -9.37 -19.43
N ALA A 1141 40.54 -8.53 -18.61
CA ALA A 1141 41.99 -8.60 -18.39
C ALA A 1141 42.44 -9.93 -17.75
N LEU A 1142 41.57 -10.51 -16.92
CA LEU A 1142 41.78 -11.80 -16.27
C LEU A 1142 41.37 -13.00 -17.13
N GLY A 1143 40.83 -12.76 -18.33
CA GLY A 1143 40.50 -13.82 -19.30
C GLY A 1143 39.27 -14.63 -18.94
N ARG A 1144 38.31 -14.04 -18.22
CA ARG A 1144 37.03 -14.69 -17.90
C ARG A 1144 36.30 -15.09 -19.19
N ARG A 1145 35.74 -16.31 -19.20
CA ARG A 1145 34.90 -16.76 -20.33
C ARG A 1145 33.54 -16.10 -20.24
N ASN A 1146 32.98 -15.73 -21.39
CA ASN A 1146 31.63 -15.19 -21.43
C ASN A 1146 30.62 -16.30 -21.08
N ARG A 1147 30.16 -16.27 -19.83
CA ARG A 1147 29.17 -17.18 -19.23
C ARG A 1147 27.91 -16.46 -18.78
N ASN A 1148 27.93 -15.14 -18.86
CA ASN A 1148 26.92 -14.27 -18.26
C ASN A 1148 26.13 -13.62 -19.39
N ALA A 1149 24.82 -13.65 -19.27
CA ALA A 1149 23.95 -13.09 -20.27
C ALA A 1149 22.85 -12.34 -19.53
N ASP A 1150 22.87 -11.02 -19.61
CA ASP A 1150 21.75 -10.07 -19.63
C ASP A 1150 22.39 -8.65 -19.72
N ASN A 1151 21.60 -7.57 -19.81
CA ASN A 1151 21.87 -6.19 -19.33
C ASN A 1151 20.74 -5.17 -19.66
N ILE A 1152 20.48 -4.15 -18.82
CA ILE A 1152 19.20 -3.39 -18.80
C ILE A 1152 19.24 -2.05 -19.56
N ASP A 1153 20.38 -1.35 -19.60
CA ASP A 1153 20.52 -0.06 -20.30
C ASP A 1153 21.29 -0.24 -21.63
N SER A 1154 20.78 0.37 -22.70
CA SER A 1154 21.43 0.41 -24.02
C SER A 1154 22.90 0.84 -23.96
N ALA A 1155 23.25 1.80 -23.09
CA ALA A 1155 24.63 2.27 -22.93
C ALA A 1155 25.54 1.26 -22.21
N LEU A 1156 24.93 0.32 -21.49
CA LEU A 1156 25.64 -0.75 -20.80
C LEU A 1156 25.79 -1.97 -21.72
N GLN A 1157 24.97 -2.15 -22.78
CA GLN A 1157 24.93 -3.35 -23.64
C GLN A 1157 26.30 -3.87 -24.13
N GLN A 1158 27.27 -2.96 -24.26
CA GLN A 1158 28.67 -3.27 -24.60
C GLN A 1158 29.43 -4.11 -23.55
N TYR A 1159 28.94 -4.23 -22.32
CA TYR A 1159 29.53 -5.01 -21.23
C TYR A 1159 28.93 -6.42 -21.21
N ASP A 1160 29.61 -7.36 -21.85
CA ASP A 1160 29.12 -8.71 -22.12
C ASP A 1160 29.49 -9.76 -21.07
N LEU A 1161 30.29 -9.42 -20.05
CA LEU A 1161 30.69 -10.33 -18.97
C LEU A 1161 29.91 -10.15 -17.66
N ILE A 1162 29.04 -9.15 -17.60
CA ILE A 1162 28.26 -8.77 -16.42
C ILE A 1162 26.79 -9.05 -16.69
N ALA A 1163 26.09 -9.51 -15.65
CA ALA A 1163 24.65 -9.68 -15.67
C ALA A 1163 23.91 -8.84 -14.59
N TYR A 1164 22.86 -8.11 -14.98
CA TYR A 1164 21.91 -7.29 -14.21
C TYR A 1164 20.51 -7.94 -14.19
N LEU A 1165 20.23 -8.64 -13.10
CA LEU A 1165 18.97 -9.34 -12.89
C LEU A 1165 17.90 -8.39 -12.32
N ASN A 1166 16.66 -8.47 -12.82
CA ASN A 1166 15.52 -7.76 -12.22
C ASN A 1166 14.66 -8.62 -11.28
N ARG A 1167 14.86 -9.95 -11.31
CA ARG A 1167 14.16 -10.92 -10.48
C ARG A 1167 15.18 -11.79 -9.77
N PRO A 1168 14.87 -12.25 -8.56
CA PRO A 1168 15.71 -13.21 -7.85
C PRO A 1168 15.91 -14.48 -8.70
N VAL A 1169 17.18 -14.86 -8.91
CA VAL A 1169 17.55 -16.13 -9.55
C VAL A 1169 18.35 -16.94 -8.55
N HIS A 1170 18.00 -18.21 -8.40
CA HIS A 1170 18.77 -19.13 -7.57
C HIS A 1170 20.08 -19.49 -8.30
N VAL A 1171 21.21 -19.30 -7.62
CA VAL A 1171 22.53 -19.63 -8.16
C VAL A 1171 23.05 -20.88 -7.45
N PRO A 1172 23.01 -22.07 -8.09
CA PRO A 1172 23.54 -23.28 -7.48
C PRO A 1172 25.07 -23.17 -7.32
N ASP A 1173 25.59 -23.64 -6.18
CA ASP A 1173 27.03 -23.70 -5.87
C ASP A 1173 27.75 -22.32 -5.96
N LEU A 1174 27.23 -21.32 -5.25
CA LEU A 1174 27.87 -19.99 -5.13
C LEU A 1174 29.21 -20.10 -4.38
N LYS A 1175 30.34 -19.96 -5.09
CA LYS A 1175 31.69 -20.09 -4.51
C LYS A 1175 32.33 -18.76 -4.07
N ALA A 1176 32.14 -17.69 -4.84
CA ALA A 1176 32.74 -16.39 -4.53
C ALA A 1176 31.85 -15.22 -4.99
N VAL A 1177 31.94 -14.12 -4.23
CA VAL A 1177 31.22 -12.86 -4.45
C VAL A 1177 32.20 -11.70 -4.44
N SER A 1178 32.05 -10.76 -5.39
CA SER A 1178 32.76 -9.47 -5.37
C SER A 1178 31.85 -8.40 -4.79
N ILE A 1179 32.39 -7.51 -3.96
CA ILE A 1179 31.69 -6.35 -3.43
C ILE A 1179 32.51 -5.13 -3.84
N THR A 1180 31.90 -4.17 -4.53
CA THR A 1180 32.56 -2.93 -4.96
C THR A 1180 31.86 -1.71 -4.35
N SER A 1181 32.65 -0.70 -3.96
CA SER A 1181 32.13 0.54 -3.37
C SER A 1181 32.93 1.74 -3.86
N PHE A 1182 32.26 2.84 -4.18
CA PHE A 1182 32.88 4.08 -4.68
C PHE A 1182 32.43 5.29 -3.85
N GLY A 1183 33.31 5.80 -2.99
CA GLY A 1183 33.09 7.00 -2.19
C GLY A 1183 33.66 8.26 -2.84
N PHE A 1184 33.12 9.41 -2.43
CA PHE A 1184 33.65 10.73 -2.78
C PHE A 1184 35.10 10.88 -2.33
N GLY A 1185 35.87 11.67 -3.07
CA GLY A 1185 37.30 11.87 -2.78
C GLY A 1185 38.17 10.73 -3.30
N GLN A 1186 37.77 10.10 -4.40
CA GLN A 1186 38.50 9.02 -5.06
C GLN A 1186 38.68 7.80 -4.14
N LYS A 1187 37.59 7.37 -3.48
CA LYS A 1187 37.62 6.21 -2.58
C LYS A 1187 37.01 5.00 -3.29
N GLY A 1188 37.80 4.32 -4.11
CA GLY A 1188 37.41 3.04 -4.69
C GLY A 1188 37.78 1.88 -3.77
N ALA A 1189 36.87 0.94 -3.54
CA ALA A 1189 37.12 -0.22 -2.70
C ALA A 1189 36.53 -1.50 -3.32
N GLN A 1190 37.20 -2.63 -3.12
CA GLN A 1190 36.74 -3.94 -3.57
C GLN A 1190 37.08 -5.01 -2.54
N ALA A 1191 36.12 -5.89 -2.25
CA ALA A 1191 36.30 -7.08 -1.42
C ALA A 1191 35.84 -8.34 -2.15
N ILE A 1192 36.53 -9.45 -1.91
CA ILE A 1192 36.17 -10.79 -2.42
C ILE A 1192 35.87 -11.68 -1.23
N CYS A 1193 34.64 -12.18 -1.20
CA CYS A 1193 34.16 -13.12 -0.19
C CYS A 1193 34.06 -14.52 -0.81
N VAL A 1194 34.62 -15.51 -0.13
CA VAL A 1194 34.60 -16.92 -0.56
C VAL A 1194 33.68 -17.73 0.36
N HIS A 1195 32.97 -18.69 -0.23
CA HIS A 1195 32.02 -19.54 0.46
C HIS A 1195 32.70 -20.38 1.55
N PRO A 1196 32.12 -20.49 2.76
CA PRO A 1196 32.76 -21.15 3.90
C PRO A 1196 32.97 -22.67 3.71
N ARG A 1197 32.30 -23.31 2.74
CA ARG A 1197 32.47 -24.75 2.40
C ARG A 1197 33.90 -25.13 2.03
N LEU A 1198 34.64 -24.20 1.43
CA LEU A 1198 35.99 -24.44 0.92
C LEU A 1198 37.06 -24.51 2.03
N LYS A 1199 36.65 -24.43 3.31
CA LYS A 1199 37.52 -24.21 4.48
C LYS A 1199 37.95 -25.49 5.21
N PHE A 1200 37.25 -26.61 5.08
CA PHE A 1200 37.29 -27.64 6.14
C PHE A 1200 38.19 -28.86 5.89
N SER A 1201 39.31 -28.72 5.18
CA SER A 1201 40.37 -29.75 5.22
C SER A 1201 41.61 -29.26 5.93
N SER A 1202 41.51 -29.10 7.24
CA SER A 1202 42.70 -29.20 8.09
C SER A 1202 42.94 -30.68 8.40
N ASN A 1203 44.21 -31.09 8.33
CA ASN A 1203 44.66 -32.44 8.68
C ASN A 1203 44.09 -32.90 10.03
N GLU A 1204 43.63 -34.14 10.05
CA GLU A 1204 43.63 -35.12 11.15
C GLU A 1204 43.56 -34.62 12.61
N GLN A 1205 42.55 -35.16 13.32
CA GLN A 1205 42.62 -35.60 14.72
C GLN A 1205 43.34 -34.67 15.71
N SER A 1206 42.55 -33.86 16.41
CA SER A 1206 42.76 -33.62 17.85
C SER A 1206 41.43 -33.74 18.58
#